data_AF-A0AAE1YD30-F1
#
_entry.id   AF-A0AAE1YD30-F1
#
_cell.length_a   1.000
_cell.length_b   1.000
_cell.length_c   1.000
_cell.angle_alpha   90.00
_cell.angle_beta   90.00
_cell.angle_gamma   90.00
#
_symmetry.space_group_name_H-M   'P 1'
#
loop_
_entity.id
_entity.type
_entity.pdbx_description
1 polymer ?
#
loop_
_entity_poly.entity_id
_entity_poly.type
_entity_poly.pdbx_seq_one_letter_code
_entity_poly.pdbx_strand_id
1 'polypeptide(L)'
;MVLLVLCMAASSVGATTTIFNVMSYGAVGNGRADDSQAFLKAWKAACQGQATSATPVVYVPAKKRFLLSPLTFNGPCKSPRIYMLVSGNIVAPVKTAWSGNQRNSWIIFSNINGLVVKGKGVIDGQGSSWWPSRPCYDDPANGMMFRRCNGLRLDGFSKINGPGSHILISATKDAVVSNLRIVAPGDSPNTDAIDISSSTSVQIRNSFIATGDDCVAISAGSSNIDVSGVTCGPGHGISIGSLGGGGYDVVENVRVRNCTLKGTLTGVRIKTLQGGKGYARRISFEGIKFQAVDNPIQIEQFYCPLKVNCQNYGVLAYFLILWWAFWELSTVRGRDDFYPLPPQDNTYDVTTFGAVGDGITDDSKAFGSAWKAACQQFSYSAKVTVPSGQTFLLSRIEFPGPCRPYNITFEILGTIVAQPKSVWANKRAKDWLKFRAVEGLTVVGDGQGLIDGQGDSWWRHAMRFSGCNNIEISGLKYRNSQKNHVAITECNNASISSLHMSAPPKSPNTDGIDISSSTNIHINDCTMETGDDCIAINGGTSYVTVSEVACGPGHGISIGSLGEKGKHEEVEAISVSNCTFNGTTNGVRIKTWQGGSGFARNINFSDINFIATDNPVIINQFYCPHRTCANKTSGVTVSDVRYSGLRGTSISKNATVSFRCSETVPCTNIILEDVDIRSIDPTVSTTAVCINAHGTAHEYRYEPQPPLSSPPPTSPQTTFDVTEFGAIGDGKTDDSKAFESAWEAACQNGSGSAKVSAPSGKTFLVFPIQFGGPCQPNITLEILGNIVAPPKTAWKNKSASSWLKFRDVEGLKVVGNDQGLVDGQGHSWWAQAMIFSRCNKLEIMGLKHVNSPKFHLSITQSNNTNISSIHISAPSDSPNTDGIDVFSSANVLIKNCTIQTGDDCIAIKGGTSNLTISEVNCGPGHGISIGSLGQGGKYDEVEAIRVSNCTLNGTTNGVRIKTWQGGSGFARNIHFSNISFVAANRPVIIDQFYCPHKQCSNQTSGVKVSEVTYTGLRGTSTCKNTTISFQCSDTVPCTNITLNGVDITSTDPRNSTTAICVNAYGTAHNTTSPPVDCLMK
;
A
#
# COMPACT_ATOMS: atom_id res chain seq x y z
N MET A 1 -9.97 64.60 25.99
CA MET A 1 -10.87 65.60 25.35
C MET A 1 -11.64 64.88 24.25
N VAL A 2 -12.94 65.06 24.03
CA VAL A 2 -14.00 65.84 24.72
C VAL A 2 -15.38 65.22 24.35
N LEU A 3 -16.34 65.29 25.29
CA LEU A 3 -17.83 65.19 25.24
C LEU A 3 -18.59 64.39 24.14
N LEU A 4 -19.51 63.50 24.53
CA LEU A 4 -20.99 63.67 24.65
C LEU A 4 -21.71 64.01 23.31
N VAL A 5 -22.59 63.16 22.74
CA VAL A 5 -23.89 62.60 23.21
C VAL A 5 -25.05 63.62 23.18
N LEU A 6 -26.08 63.30 22.37
CA LEU A 6 -27.55 63.43 22.56
C LEU A 6 -28.21 63.00 21.22
N CYS A 7 -29.45 62.53 21.06
CA CYS A 7 -30.48 61.88 21.90
C CYS A 7 -31.51 61.26 20.89
N MET A 8 -32.45 60.35 21.18
CA MET A 8 -32.97 59.66 22.37
C MET A 8 -33.11 58.14 22.04
N ALA A 9 -33.74 57.22 22.77
CA ALA A 9 -34.40 57.21 24.09
C ALA A 9 -34.09 55.87 24.79
N ALA A 10 -33.85 55.89 26.10
CA ALA A 10 -33.64 54.66 26.88
C ALA A 10 -34.20 54.80 28.29
N SER A 11 -35.40 54.27 28.52
CA SER A 11 -35.89 53.95 29.86
C SER A 11 -35.52 52.50 30.20
N SER A 12 -34.34 52.29 30.79
CA SER A 12 -34.10 51.11 31.65
C SER A 12 -32.87 51.29 32.54
N VAL A 13 -33.01 50.79 33.76
CA VAL A 13 -32.05 50.81 34.88
C VAL A 13 -30.65 50.36 34.42
N GLY A 14 -29.66 51.25 34.55
CA GLY A 14 -28.27 50.95 34.23
C GLY A 14 -27.68 49.96 35.23
N ALA A 15 -27.40 48.73 34.78
CA ALA A 15 -26.66 47.76 35.58
C ALA A 15 -25.21 48.20 35.74
N THR A 16 -24.80 48.52 36.97
CA THR A 16 -23.40 48.79 37.33
C THR A 16 -22.52 47.57 37.01
N THR A 17 -21.20 47.75 36.91
CA THR A 17 -20.27 46.66 36.56
C THR A 17 -19.08 46.63 37.51
N THR A 18 -18.76 45.48 38.06
CA THR A 18 -17.64 45.32 39.02
C THR A 18 -16.52 44.52 38.36
N ILE A 19 -15.34 45.14 38.24
CA ILE A 19 -14.20 44.56 37.50
C ILE A 19 -13.21 43.91 38.46
N PHE A 20 -12.98 42.61 38.27
CA PHE A 20 -12.01 41.77 38.97
C PHE A 20 -10.82 41.51 38.04
N ASN A 21 -9.92 42.49 37.92
CA ASN A 21 -8.72 42.38 37.08
C ASN A 21 -7.72 41.41 37.70
N VAL A 22 -7.34 40.35 36.97
CA VAL A 22 -6.44 39.28 37.45
C VAL A 22 -5.08 39.79 37.95
N MET A 23 -4.59 40.92 37.42
CA MET A 23 -3.35 41.57 37.90
C MET A 23 -3.47 41.99 39.37
N SER A 24 -4.64 42.47 39.80
CA SER A 24 -4.92 42.89 41.18
C SER A 24 -4.96 41.71 42.17
N TYR A 25 -5.01 40.48 41.65
CA TYR A 25 -5.00 39.24 42.43
C TYR A 25 -3.64 38.50 42.36
N GLY A 26 -2.61 39.16 41.82
CA GLY A 26 -1.23 38.68 41.81
C GLY A 26 -0.76 38.06 40.49
N ALA A 27 -1.49 38.24 39.38
CA ALA A 27 -1.03 37.75 38.08
C ALA A 27 0.16 38.61 37.56
N VAL A 28 1.16 37.96 36.98
CA VAL A 28 2.35 38.56 36.38
C VAL A 28 2.11 38.86 34.88
N GLY A 29 1.47 37.95 34.16
CA GLY A 29 1.09 38.15 32.76
C GLY A 29 2.28 38.23 31.78
N ASN A 30 3.36 37.52 32.07
CA ASN A 30 4.56 37.39 31.22
C ASN A 30 4.62 36.08 30.39
N GLY A 31 3.67 35.16 30.59
CA GLY A 31 3.56 33.88 29.89
C GLY A 31 4.64 32.87 30.28
N ARG A 32 5.25 33.01 31.46
CA ARG A 32 6.25 32.12 32.05
C ARG A 32 5.97 31.78 33.51
N ALA A 33 5.50 32.74 34.30
CA ALA A 33 5.03 32.51 35.67
C ALA A 33 3.60 31.92 35.65
N ASP A 34 3.32 30.95 36.51
CA ASP A 34 1.99 30.35 36.63
C ASP A 34 1.01 31.33 37.32
N ASP A 35 0.09 31.87 36.53
CA ASP A 35 -0.91 32.85 36.93
C ASP A 35 -2.20 32.19 37.48
N SER A 36 -2.31 30.84 37.49
CA SER A 36 -3.55 30.13 37.86
C SER A 36 -4.11 30.48 39.23
N GLN A 37 -3.26 30.70 40.23
CA GLN A 37 -3.72 31.08 41.58
C GLN A 37 -4.31 32.50 41.62
N ALA A 38 -3.81 33.43 40.80
CA ALA A 38 -4.38 34.76 40.68
C ALA A 38 -5.74 34.74 39.98
N PHE A 39 -5.88 33.92 38.93
CA PHE A 39 -7.16 33.68 38.25
C PHE A 39 -8.20 33.05 39.18
N LEU A 40 -7.82 32.05 39.98
CA LEU A 40 -8.72 31.42 40.96
C LEU A 40 -9.16 32.40 42.05
N LYS A 41 -8.27 33.27 42.54
CA LYS A 41 -8.61 34.34 43.50
C LYS A 41 -9.57 35.36 42.90
N ALA A 42 -9.29 35.86 41.70
CA ALA A 42 -10.15 36.80 40.98
C ALA A 42 -11.54 36.20 40.71
N TRP A 43 -11.59 34.93 40.28
CA TRP A 43 -12.83 34.20 40.08
C TRP A 43 -13.62 34.02 41.38
N LYS A 44 -12.96 33.59 42.47
CA LYS A 44 -13.62 33.43 43.78
C LYS A 44 -14.24 34.74 44.26
N ALA A 45 -13.52 35.86 44.11
CA ALA A 45 -14.03 37.19 44.46
C ALA A 45 -15.24 37.59 43.59
N ALA A 46 -15.17 37.38 42.28
CA ALA A 46 -16.25 37.68 41.34
C ALA A 46 -17.50 36.81 41.53
N CYS A 47 -17.31 35.52 41.82
CA CYS A 47 -18.36 34.51 41.92
C CYS A 47 -19.06 34.50 43.30
N GLN A 48 -18.31 34.79 44.37
CA GLN A 48 -18.80 34.76 45.77
C GLN A 48 -18.99 36.15 46.42
N GLY A 49 -18.68 37.23 45.71
CA GLY A 49 -19.02 38.60 46.11
C GLY A 49 -20.52 38.77 46.39
N GLN A 50 -20.89 39.76 47.21
CA GLN A 50 -22.30 40.04 47.51
C GLN A 50 -23.12 40.24 46.23
N ALA A 51 -24.37 39.77 46.25
CA ALA A 51 -25.33 39.96 45.18
C ALA A 51 -25.77 41.44 45.13
N THR A 52 -24.89 42.29 44.60
CA THR A 52 -25.17 43.69 44.29
C THR A 52 -25.92 43.79 42.95
N SER A 53 -26.47 44.96 42.63
CA SER A 53 -26.99 45.27 41.29
C SER A 53 -25.90 45.28 40.21
N ALA A 54 -24.61 45.14 40.59
CA ALA A 54 -23.49 45.20 39.67
C ALA A 54 -23.14 43.83 39.09
N THR A 55 -22.93 43.79 37.78
CA THR A 55 -22.50 42.60 37.05
C THR A 55 -21.00 42.34 37.26
N PRO A 56 -20.58 41.17 37.79
CA PRO A 56 -19.17 40.84 37.98
C PRO A 56 -18.47 40.46 36.66
N VAL A 57 -17.29 41.04 36.44
CA VAL A 57 -16.42 40.80 35.27
C VAL A 57 -15.01 40.43 35.73
N VAL A 58 -14.59 39.18 35.54
CA VAL A 58 -13.18 38.78 35.63
C VAL A 58 -12.48 39.30 34.38
N TYR A 59 -11.52 40.22 34.53
CA TYR A 59 -10.85 40.87 33.41
C TYR A 59 -9.43 40.34 33.22
N VAL A 60 -9.13 39.89 31.99
CA VAL A 60 -7.81 39.43 31.54
C VAL A 60 -7.23 40.50 30.59
N PRO A 61 -6.29 41.35 31.04
CA PRO A 61 -5.85 42.53 30.30
C PRO A 61 -5.21 42.26 28.94
N ALA A 62 -5.47 43.15 27.98
CA ALA A 62 -4.81 43.15 26.68
C ALA A 62 -3.29 43.34 26.78
N LYS A 63 -2.56 42.92 25.73
CA LYS A 63 -1.08 42.98 25.63
C LYS A 63 -0.30 42.18 26.70
N LYS A 64 -0.98 41.36 27.51
CA LYS A 64 -0.38 40.42 28.48
C LYS A 64 -0.58 38.97 28.02
N ARG A 65 0.28 38.08 28.51
CA ARG A 65 0.23 36.63 28.25
C ARG A 65 0.21 35.90 29.60
N PHE A 66 -0.80 35.11 29.89
CA PHE A 66 -0.96 34.45 31.19
C PHE A 66 -0.74 32.95 31.02
N LEU A 67 0.26 32.38 31.69
CA LEU A 67 0.47 30.93 31.73
C LEU A 67 -0.42 30.36 32.83
N LEU A 68 -1.29 29.40 32.52
CA LEU A 68 -2.19 28.79 33.49
C LEU A 68 -1.95 27.28 33.57
N SER A 69 -1.49 26.76 34.71
CA SER A 69 -1.59 25.32 35.00
C SER A 69 -3.06 24.85 35.07
N PRO A 70 -3.38 23.57 34.83
CA PRO A 70 -4.75 23.06 34.87
C PRO A 70 -5.55 23.50 36.10
N LEU A 71 -6.76 24.02 35.87
CA LEU A 71 -7.61 24.61 36.92
C LEU A 71 -9.12 24.44 36.67
N THR A 72 -9.89 24.47 37.77
CA THR A 72 -11.36 24.49 37.74
C THR A 72 -11.93 25.77 38.35
N PHE A 73 -12.67 26.54 37.56
CA PHE A 73 -13.58 27.59 38.00
C PHE A 73 -14.93 26.96 38.40
N ASN A 74 -15.21 26.93 39.70
CA ASN A 74 -16.47 26.40 40.23
C ASN A 74 -17.50 27.51 40.48
N GLY A 75 -18.76 27.20 40.17
CA GLY A 75 -19.94 27.84 40.75
C GLY A 75 -20.57 26.95 41.84
N PRO A 76 -21.83 27.24 42.25
CA PRO A 76 -22.67 28.33 41.76
C PRO A 76 -22.15 29.71 42.18
N CYS A 77 -22.37 30.71 41.33
CA CYS A 77 -22.08 32.10 41.64
C CYS A 77 -23.33 32.82 42.15
N LYS A 78 -23.15 33.82 43.01
CA LYS A 78 -24.27 34.58 43.61
C LYS A 78 -24.95 35.53 42.61
N SER A 79 -24.22 36.01 41.60
CA SER A 79 -24.80 36.81 40.53
C SER A 79 -25.45 35.91 39.47
N PRO A 80 -26.64 36.27 38.94
CA PRO A 80 -27.29 35.54 37.86
C PRO A 80 -26.55 35.64 36.50
N ARG A 81 -25.51 36.48 36.40
CA ARG A 81 -24.64 36.56 35.23
C ARG A 81 -23.22 36.95 35.63
N ILE A 82 -22.23 36.24 35.11
CA ILE A 82 -20.81 36.50 35.36
C ILE A 82 -20.03 36.48 34.05
N TYR A 83 -19.12 37.44 33.89
CA TYR A 83 -18.33 37.58 32.68
C TYR A 83 -16.86 37.21 32.93
N MET A 84 -16.25 36.52 31.97
CA MET A 84 -14.80 36.47 31.81
C MET A 84 -14.43 37.22 30.52
N LEU A 85 -13.82 38.40 30.67
CA LEU A 85 -13.43 39.28 29.58
C LEU A 85 -11.97 39.02 29.18
N VAL A 86 -11.79 38.15 28.18
CA VAL A 86 -10.49 37.71 27.65
C VAL A 86 -9.98 38.69 26.60
N SER A 87 -9.21 39.70 27.04
CA SER A 87 -8.59 40.69 26.14
C SER A 87 -7.10 40.42 25.89
N GLY A 88 -6.42 39.73 26.83
CA GLY A 88 -5.05 39.24 26.69
C GLY A 88 -4.97 37.82 26.17
N ASN A 89 -3.74 37.30 26.13
CA ASN A 89 -3.48 35.92 25.73
C ASN A 89 -3.42 35.02 26.97
N ILE A 90 -4.03 33.84 26.89
CA ILE A 90 -3.94 32.78 27.90
C ILE A 90 -3.24 31.61 27.23
N VAL A 91 -2.30 30.97 27.92
CA VAL A 91 -1.51 29.87 27.35
C VAL A 91 -1.37 28.70 28.33
N ALA A 92 -1.49 27.47 27.83
CA ALA A 92 -1.25 26.27 28.61
C ALA A 92 0.27 26.00 28.77
N PRO A 93 0.69 25.31 29.84
CA PRO A 93 2.02 24.72 29.88
C PRO A 93 2.09 23.48 28.97
N VAL A 94 3.30 23.05 28.63
CA VAL A 94 3.53 21.81 27.88
C VAL A 94 3.04 20.57 28.64
N LYS A 95 2.69 19.50 27.90
CA LYS A 95 2.13 18.23 28.44
C LYS A 95 2.81 17.71 29.72
N THR A 96 4.14 17.77 29.81
CA THR A 96 4.91 17.26 30.96
C THR A 96 4.65 18.00 32.28
N ALA A 97 4.13 19.23 32.23
CA ALA A 97 3.81 20.03 33.41
C ALA A 97 2.34 19.90 33.85
N TRP A 98 1.52 19.12 33.15
CA TRP A 98 0.14 18.83 33.59
C TRP A 98 0.15 17.66 34.56
N SER A 99 -0.19 17.92 35.82
CA SER A 99 -0.14 16.93 36.91
C SER A 99 -1.41 16.93 37.78
N GLY A 100 -1.60 15.83 38.53
CA GLY A 100 -2.73 15.68 39.45
C GLY A 100 -4.06 15.34 38.77
N ASN A 101 -5.16 15.45 39.54
CA ASN A 101 -6.49 14.94 39.16
C ASN A 101 -7.15 15.67 37.96
N GLN A 102 -6.55 16.75 37.46
CA GLN A 102 -7.05 17.53 36.32
C GLN A 102 -6.20 17.33 35.04
N ARG A 103 -5.28 16.35 35.02
CA ARG A 103 -4.39 16.07 33.88
C ARG A 103 -5.09 15.84 32.52
N ASN A 104 -6.39 15.52 32.50
CA ASN A 104 -7.19 15.29 31.30
C ASN A 104 -7.98 16.53 30.81
N SER A 105 -7.88 17.71 31.45
CA SER A 105 -8.58 18.94 31.01
C SER A 105 -7.93 20.21 31.55
N TRP A 106 -7.69 21.20 30.70
CA TRP A 106 -6.94 22.42 31.04
C TRP A 106 -7.75 23.41 31.89
N ILE A 107 -8.79 24.00 31.31
CA ILE A 107 -9.62 25.02 31.95
C ILE A 107 -11.04 24.46 32.06
N ILE A 108 -11.51 24.22 33.28
CA ILE A 108 -12.84 23.68 33.54
C ILE A 108 -13.72 24.77 34.16
N PHE A 109 -14.88 25.05 33.57
CA PHE A 109 -15.98 25.79 34.19
C PHE A 109 -17.04 24.78 34.62
N SER A 110 -17.37 24.72 35.91
CA SER A 110 -18.29 23.70 36.45
C SER A 110 -19.40 24.32 37.31
N ASN A 111 -20.65 23.99 36.98
CA ASN A 111 -21.86 24.35 37.73
C ASN A 111 -22.13 25.88 37.80
N ILE A 112 -22.04 26.60 36.67
CA ILE A 112 -22.16 28.07 36.61
C ILE A 112 -23.31 28.49 35.67
N ASN A 113 -24.39 29.02 36.24
CA ASN A 113 -25.47 29.61 35.45
C ASN A 113 -25.08 31.03 34.99
N GLY A 114 -25.43 31.39 33.75
CA GLY A 114 -25.23 32.74 33.21
C GLY A 114 -23.77 33.12 32.93
N LEU A 115 -22.88 32.16 32.68
CA LEU A 115 -21.49 32.43 32.30
C LEU A 115 -21.38 33.06 30.90
N VAL A 116 -20.65 34.16 30.79
CA VAL A 116 -20.28 34.79 29.50
C VAL A 116 -18.75 34.87 29.38
N VAL A 117 -18.14 34.08 28.49
CA VAL A 117 -16.71 34.21 28.15
C VAL A 117 -16.61 34.96 26.84
N LYS A 118 -16.00 36.16 26.84
CA LYS A 118 -15.91 36.99 25.63
C LYS A 118 -14.66 37.85 25.56
N GLY A 119 -14.33 38.34 24.37
CA GLY A 119 -13.23 39.28 24.14
C GLY A 119 -12.40 38.91 22.91
N LYS A 120 -11.37 39.69 22.59
CA LYS A 120 -10.55 39.49 21.37
C LYS A 120 -9.21 38.75 21.61
N GLY A 121 -9.00 38.23 22.82
CA GLY A 121 -7.77 37.53 23.20
C GLY A 121 -7.61 36.15 22.55
N VAL A 122 -6.40 35.59 22.69
CA VAL A 122 -6.04 34.25 22.21
C VAL A 122 -5.89 33.28 23.39
N ILE A 123 -6.55 32.11 23.31
CA ILE A 123 -6.41 31.02 24.29
C ILE A 123 -5.68 29.85 23.60
N ASP A 124 -4.37 29.76 23.83
CA ASP A 124 -3.46 28.80 23.19
C ASP A 124 -3.23 27.57 24.07
N GLY A 125 -3.60 26.39 23.58
CA GLY A 125 -3.52 25.14 24.33
C GLY A 125 -2.16 24.43 24.28
N GLN A 126 -1.17 24.94 23.54
CA GLN A 126 0.14 24.29 23.32
C GLN A 126 0.05 22.79 22.92
N GLY A 127 -0.94 22.45 22.10
CA GLY A 127 -1.27 21.08 21.73
C GLY A 127 -0.16 20.28 21.04
N SER A 128 0.88 20.90 20.46
CA SER A 128 2.01 20.17 19.84
C SER A 128 2.72 19.23 20.81
N SER A 129 2.77 19.55 22.10
CA SER A 129 3.30 18.64 23.14
C SER A 129 2.38 17.43 23.45
N TRP A 130 1.15 17.45 22.95
CA TRP A 130 0.13 16.40 23.03
C TRP A 130 -0.04 15.61 21.74
N TRP A 131 0.56 16.07 20.62
CA TRP A 131 0.52 15.45 19.31
C TRP A 131 1.86 14.80 18.87
N PRO A 132 2.59 14.03 19.72
CA PRO A 132 3.83 13.39 19.27
C PRO A 132 3.54 12.34 18.18
N SER A 133 4.49 12.14 17.27
CA SER A 133 4.41 11.23 16.10
C SER A 133 4.32 9.72 16.43
N ARG A 134 4.02 9.36 17.67
CA ARG A 134 3.92 7.97 18.16
C ARG A 134 2.66 7.86 19.02
N PRO A 135 1.57 7.21 18.56
CA PRO A 135 0.27 7.21 19.23
C PRO A 135 0.25 6.20 20.39
N CYS A 136 1.02 6.47 21.44
CA CYS A 136 0.70 5.92 22.75
C CYS A 136 -0.63 6.54 23.20
N TYR A 137 -1.65 5.72 23.47
CA TYR A 137 -2.98 6.16 23.87
C TYR A 137 -2.97 6.83 25.27
N ASP A 138 -2.48 8.06 25.33
CA ASP A 138 -3.04 9.07 26.23
C ASP A 138 -4.25 9.67 25.51
N ASP A 139 -5.44 9.67 26.13
CA ASP A 139 -6.54 10.46 25.60
C ASP A 139 -6.13 11.94 25.63
N PRO A 140 -6.16 12.64 24.47
CA PRO A 140 -5.70 14.02 24.40
C PRO A 140 -6.62 14.93 25.21
N ALA A 141 -6.04 15.73 26.08
CA ALA A 141 -6.79 16.43 27.12
C ALA A 141 -7.69 17.54 26.56
N ASN A 142 -8.86 17.76 27.18
CA ASN A 142 -9.76 18.83 26.75
C ASN A 142 -9.14 20.23 27.00
N GLY A 143 -9.09 21.07 25.97
CA GLY A 143 -8.54 22.41 26.03
C GLY A 143 -9.41 23.39 26.84
N MET A 144 -10.73 23.25 26.84
CA MET A 144 -11.62 24.06 27.66
C MET A 144 -12.98 23.36 27.86
N MET A 145 -13.37 23.05 29.10
CA MET A 145 -14.59 22.31 29.40
C MET A 145 -15.62 23.19 30.10
N PHE A 146 -16.87 23.15 29.64
CA PHE A 146 -18.03 23.77 30.28
C PHE A 146 -19.01 22.68 30.71
N ARG A 147 -19.05 22.39 32.01
CA ARG A 147 -19.88 21.33 32.58
C ARG A 147 -21.01 21.91 33.43
N ARG A 148 -22.26 21.61 33.11
CA ARG A 148 -23.46 22.15 33.80
C ARG A 148 -23.48 23.67 33.90
N CYS A 149 -23.24 24.35 32.78
CA CYS A 149 -23.12 25.81 32.73
C CYS A 149 -24.31 26.46 32.00
N ASN A 150 -25.51 26.48 32.60
CA ASN A 150 -26.72 26.85 31.88
C ASN A 150 -26.74 28.34 31.49
N GLY A 151 -27.25 28.68 30.30
CA GLY A 151 -27.24 30.05 29.79
C GLY A 151 -25.87 30.54 29.30
N LEU A 152 -24.93 29.61 29.03
CA LEU A 152 -23.56 29.88 28.59
C LEU A 152 -23.51 30.75 27.33
N ARG A 153 -22.58 31.72 27.28
CA ARG A 153 -22.27 32.49 26.07
C ARG A 153 -20.77 32.54 25.82
N LEU A 154 -20.33 32.14 24.64
CA LEU A 154 -18.94 32.26 24.17
C LEU A 154 -18.90 33.21 22.97
N ASP A 155 -18.10 34.29 23.02
CA ASP A 155 -18.17 35.36 22.00
C ASP A 155 -16.82 36.03 21.66
N GLY A 156 -16.42 35.97 20.39
CA GLY A 156 -15.40 36.85 19.79
C GLY A 156 -13.92 36.48 19.97
N PHE A 157 -13.58 35.45 20.76
CA PHE A 157 -12.19 35.11 21.06
C PHE A 157 -11.59 34.07 20.10
N SER A 158 -10.26 33.98 20.07
CA SER A 158 -9.55 32.93 19.34
C SER A 158 -9.13 31.80 20.30
N LYS A 159 -9.37 30.54 19.94
CA LYS A 159 -8.86 29.36 20.64
C LYS A 159 -7.94 28.60 19.68
N ILE A 160 -6.67 28.43 20.03
CA ILE A 160 -5.71 27.74 19.14
C ILE A 160 -5.06 26.53 19.83
N ASN A 161 -4.53 25.63 19.01
CA ASN A 161 -3.72 24.47 19.40
C ASN A 161 -4.29 23.68 20.59
N GLY A 162 -5.53 23.20 20.47
CA GLY A 162 -6.15 22.34 21.49
C GLY A 162 -5.31 21.09 21.77
N PRO A 163 -5.03 20.74 23.04
CA PRO A 163 -4.31 19.50 23.36
C PRO A 163 -5.08 18.25 22.92
N GLY A 164 -6.41 18.35 22.90
CA GLY A 164 -7.37 17.51 22.18
C GLY A 164 -8.52 18.41 21.73
N SER A 165 -9.75 18.13 22.19
CA SER A 165 -10.89 19.02 21.94
C SER A 165 -10.59 20.47 22.38
N HIS A 166 -10.99 21.45 21.57
CA HIS A 166 -10.73 22.87 21.86
C HIS A 166 -11.73 23.42 22.88
N ILE A 167 -13.02 23.05 22.72
CA ILE A 167 -14.14 23.41 23.58
C ILE A 167 -15.05 22.18 23.74
N LEU A 168 -15.33 21.79 24.98
CA LEU A 168 -16.28 20.73 25.33
C LEU A 168 -17.45 21.33 26.12
N ILE A 169 -18.67 21.25 25.58
CA ILE A 169 -19.92 21.67 26.23
C ILE A 169 -20.64 20.40 26.71
N SER A 170 -20.75 20.24 28.02
CA SER A 170 -21.27 19.02 28.64
C SER A 170 -22.37 19.30 29.67
N ALA A 171 -23.42 18.48 29.67
CA ALA A 171 -24.53 18.55 30.63
C ALA A 171 -25.15 19.96 30.79
N THR A 172 -25.25 20.72 29.69
CA THR A 172 -25.54 22.17 29.70
C THR A 172 -26.80 22.50 28.92
N LYS A 173 -27.58 23.48 29.40
CA LYS A 173 -28.78 24.00 28.73
C LYS A 173 -28.62 25.46 28.29
N ASP A 174 -29.24 25.83 27.16
CA ASP A 174 -29.35 27.22 26.66
C ASP A 174 -27.99 27.89 26.38
N ALA A 175 -27.11 27.20 25.65
CA ALA A 175 -25.76 27.68 25.33
C ALA A 175 -25.69 28.37 23.95
N VAL A 176 -24.92 29.45 23.84
CA VAL A 176 -24.67 30.16 22.57
C VAL A 176 -23.17 30.37 22.34
N VAL A 177 -22.66 29.86 21.23
CA VAL A 177 -21.28 30.08 20.75
C VAL A 177 -21.34 30.96 19.50
N SER A 178 -20.66 32.10 19.50
CA SER A 178 -20.63 32.99 18.35
C SER A 178 -19.29 33.66 18.07
N ASN A 179 -19.02 33.94 16.79
CA ASN A 179 -17.90 34.78 16.37
C ASN A 179 -16.52 34.27 16.84
N LEU A 180 -16.35 32.96 17.05
CA LEU A 180 -15.07 32.38 17.48
C LEU A 180 -14.16 32.07 16.28
N ARG A 181 -12.85 32.10 16.53
CA ARG A 181 -11.84 31.59 15.60
C ARG A 181 -11.08 30.43 16.25
N ILE A 182 -11.33 29.21 15.80
CA ILE A 182 -10.76 27.98 16.37
C ILE A 182 -9.77 27.37 15.36
N VAL A 183 -8.48 27.26 15.71
CA VAL A 183 -7.44 26.85 14.74
C VAL A 183 -6.36 25.93 15.35
N ALA A 184 -6.08 24.82 14.67
CA ALA A 184 -4.93 23.94 14.87
C ALA A 184 -4.40 23.45 13.49
N PRO A 185 -3.23 22.79 13.42
CA PRO A 185 -2.76 22.14 12.20
C PRO A 185 -3.77 21.13 11.63
N GLY A 186 -3.85 20.99 10.30
CA GLY A 186 -4.83 20.10 9.64
C GLY A 186 -4.57 18.59 9.80
N ASP A 187 -3.46 18.26 10.43
CA ASP A 187 -2.95 16.93 10.77
C ASP A 187 -2.94 16.67 12.30
N SER A 188 -3.35 17.64 13.14
CA SER A 188 -3.34 17.47 14.59
C SER A 188 -4.45 16.50 15.07
N PRO A 189 -4.11 15.34 15.67
CA PRO A 189 -5.07 14.28 15.97
C PRO A 189 -6.06 14.66 17.07
N ASN A 190 -7.32 14.20 16.96
CA ASN A 190 -8.38 14.34 17.97
C ASN A 190 -8.63 15.79 18.42
N THR A 191 -8.52 16.74 17.49
CA THR A 191 -8.63 18.18 17.77
C THR A 191 -10.01 18.77 17.46
N ASP A 192 -11.06 18.11 17.94
CA ASP A 192 -12.45 18.56 17.82
C ASP A 192 -12.58 20.03 18.24
N ALA A 193 -13.21 20.87 17.42
CA ALA A 193 -13.24 22.30 17.72
C ALA A 193 -14.33 22.67 18.74
N ILE A 194 -15.52 22.06 18.62
CA ILE A 194 -16.61 22.17 19.59
C ILE A 194 -17.29 20.80 19.74
N ASP A 195 -17.08 20.12 20.86
CA ASP A 195 -17.81 18.89 21.24
C ASP A 195 -19.00 19.24 22.13
N ILE A 196 -20.17 18.66 21.84
CA ILE A 196 -21.42 18.81 22.58
C ILE A 196 -21.86 17.44 23.11
N SER A 197 -21.94 17.27 24.43
CA SER A 197 -22.41 16.05 25.08
C SER A 197 -23.53 16.34 26.10
N SER A 198 -24.56 15.48 26.14
CA SER A 198 -25.64 15.54 27.13
C SER A 198 -26.29 16.93 27.31
N SER A 199 -26.36 17.74 26.25
CA SER A 199 -26.68 19.16 26.32
C SER A 199 -27.86 19.54 25.42
N THR A 200 -28.68 20.51 25.84
CA THR A 200 -29.88 20.89 25.08
C THR A 200 -30.00 22.38 24.81
N SER A 201 -30.59 22.75 23.67
CA SER A 201 -30.77 24.14 23.25
C SER A 201 -29.42 24.85 23.09
N VAL A 202 -28.55 24.29 22.23
CA VAL A 202 -27.21 24.82 21.94
C VAL A 202 -27.19 25.45 20.55
N GLN A 203 -26.73 26.68 20.45
CA GLN A 203 -26.57 27.42 19.20
C GLN A 203 -25.10 27.69 18.92
N ILE A 204 -24.60 27.30 17.74
CA ILE A 204 -23.26 27.65 17.25
C ILE A 204 -23.43 28.50 16.00
N ARG A 205 -22.85 29.71 15.97
CA ARG A 205 -23.03 30.62 14.84
C ARG A 205 -21.79 31.42 14.43
N ASN A 206 -21.72 31.77 13.15
CA ASN A 206 -20.79 32.77 12.59
C ASN A 206 -19.32 32.58 13.02
N SER A 207 -18.84 31.34 13.10
CA SER A 207 -17.51 31.01 13.62
C SER A 207 -16.62 30.39 12.54
N PHE A 208 -15.33 30.66 12.60
CA PHE A 208 -14.31 30.09 11.72
C PHE A 208 -13.58 28.97 12.45
N ILE A 209 -13.52 27.79 11.84
CA ILE A 209 -12.96 26.57 12.42
C ILE A 209 -12.03 25.91 11.40
N ALA A 210 -10.81 25.57 11.82
CA ALA A 210 -9.82 24.86 11.00
C ALA A 210 -8.95 24.00 11.93
N THR A 211 -9.24 22.71 12.06
CA THR A 211 -8.54 21.78 12.98
C THR A 211 -8.29 20.45 12.28
N GLY A 212 -7.64 19.48 12.94
CA GLY A 212 -7.39 18.16 12.34
C GLY A 212 -8.57 17.21 12.41
N ASP A 213 -9.62 17.52 13.18
CA ASP A 213 -10.75 16.62 13.47
C ASP A 213 -12.14 17.31 13.34
N ASP A 214 -13.19 16.84 14.02
CA ASP A 214 -14.57 17.32 13.89
C ASP A 214 -14.69 18.82 14.25
N CYS A 215 -15.14 19.67 13.31
CA CYS A 215 -15.37 21.09 13.57
C CYS A 215 -16.52 21.33 14.57
N VAL A 216 -17.54 20.46 14.52
CA VAL A 216 -18.57 20.36 15.56
C VAL A 216 -18.90 18.88 15.73
N ALA A 217 -18.68 18.34 16.92
CA ALA A 217 -19.10 17.00 17.31
C ALA A 217 -20.36 17.08 18.18
N ILE A 218 -21.35 16.24 17.91
CA ILE A 218 -22.64 16.18 18.64
C ILE A 218 -22.85 14.77 19.18
N SER A 219 -22.44 14.58 20.42
CA SER A 219 -22.43 13.32 21.15
C SER A 219 -23.74 13.05 21.92
N ALA A 220 -23.86 11.83 22.45
CA ALA A 220 -25.07 11.30 23.09
C ALA A 220 -25.69 12.19 24.19
N GLY A 221 -27.03 12.11 24.29
CA GLY A 221 -27.86 12.85 25.23
C GLY A 221 -28.13 14.30 24.82
N SER A 222 -27.85 14.67 23.57
CA SER A 222 -27.91 16.07 23.10
C SER A 222 -29.15 16.35 22.25
N SER A 223 -29.78 17.52 22.41
CA SER A 223 -31.01 17.84 21.66
C SER A 223 -31.21 19.32 21.38
N ASN A 224 -32.02 19.68 20.37
CA ASN A 224 -32.31 21.07 20.01
C ASN A 224 -31.02 21.86 19.70
N ILE A 225 -30.24 21.38 18.74
CA ILE A 225 -28.94 21.97 18.37
C ILE A 225 -29.10 22.75 17.05
N ASP A 226 -28.68 24.01 16.99
CA ASP A 226 -28.69 24.83 15.76
C ASP A 226 -27.27 25.32 15.43
N VAL A 227 -26.72 24.89 14.30
CA VAL A 227 -25.38 25.28 13.81
C VAL A 227 -25.55 26.09 12.53
N SER A 228 -25.15 27.37 12.52
CA SER A 228 -25.40 28.24 11.37
C SER A 228 -24.28 29.22 11.00
N GLY A 229 -24.01 29.42 9.71
CA GLY A 229 -22.98 30.37 9.28
C GLY A 229 -21.56 30.00 9.70
N VAL A 230 -21.30 28.71 9.99
CA VAL A 230 -19.95 28.23 10.34
C VAL A 230 -19.14 28.02 9.06
N THR A 231 -17.90 28.50 9.05
CA THR A 231 -16.89 28.10 8.07
C THR A 231 -15.98 27.07 8.73
N CYS A 232 -15.91 25.87 8.17
CA CYS A 232 -15.17 24.74 8.72
C CYS A 232 -14.23 24.18 7.66
N GLY A 233 -12.96 24.02 8.01
CA GLY A 233 -11.99 23.28 7.19
C GLY A 233 -10.57 23.85 7.22
N PRO A 234 -9.52 22.99 7.18
CA PRO A 234 -9.57 21.51 7.14
C PRO A 234 -10.15 20.88 8.42
N GLY A 235 -10.34 19.55 8.38
CA GLY A 235 -10.89 18.73 9.49
C GLY A 235 -11.88 17.65 9.03
N HIS A 236 -12.69 17.12 9.96
CA HIS A 236 -13.75 16.12 9.72
C HIS A 236 -15.17 16.72 9.58
N GLY A 237 -15.32 18.03 9.41
CA GLY A 237 -16.63 18.62 9.12
C GLY A 237 -17.54 18.73 10.35
N ILE A 238 -18.84 18.53 10.18
CA ILE A 238 -19.84 18.56 11.26
C ILE A 238 -20.40 17.15 11.45
N SER A 239 -20.19 16.57 12.63
CA SER A 239 -20.47 15.15 12.89
C SER A 239 -21.42 14.95 14.08
N ILE A 240 -22.37 14.05 13.92
CA ILE A 240 -23.26 13.56 14.97
C ILE A 240 -22.82 12.15 15.35
N GLY A 241 -22.64 11.91 16.65
CA GLY A 241 -22.08 10.69 17.21
C GLY A 241 -20.58 10.80 17.52
N SER A 242 -19.95 9.73 17.99
CA SER A 242 -20.39 8.33 17.84
C SER A 242 -21.45 7.91 18.87
N LEU A 243 -22.59 7.40 18.38
CA LEU A 243 -23.73 6.97 19.22
C LEU A 243 -23.82 5.46 19.34
N GLY A 244 -24.16 4.94 20.51
CA GLY A 244 -24.41 3.52 20.77
C GLY A 244 -23.27 2.79 21.50
N GLY A 245 -22.29 3.52 22.04
CA GLY A 245 -21.03 2.94 22.54
C GLY A 245 -21.09 2.29 23.93
N GLY A 246 -22.21 2.43 24.64
CA GLY A 246 -22.35 1.88 26.00
C GLY A 246 -23.72 2.10 26.66
N GLY A 247 -24.78 2.38 25.89
CA GLY A 247 -26.08 2.75 26.44
C GLY A 247 -27.17 2.96 25.39
N TYR A 248 -28.26 3.63 25.80
CA TYR A 248 -29.33 4.10 24.92
C TYR A 248 -29.08 5.57 24.55
N ASP A 249 -28.41 5.80 23.42
CA ASP A 249 -27.90 7.11 23.04
C ASP A 249 -28.90 7.88 22.17
N VAL A 250 -29.31 9.06 22.63
CA VAL A 250 -30.25 9.93 21.92
C VAL A 250 -29.55 11.18 21.40
N VAL A 251 -29.74 11.47 20.11
CA VAL A 251 -29.58 12.82 19.55
C VAL A 251 -30.84 13.20 18.77
N GLU A 252 -31.44 14.36 19.06
CA GLU A 252 -32.64 14.78 18.34
C GLU A 252 -32.82 16.28 18.12
N ASN A 253 -33.53 16.63 17.05
CA ASN A 253 -33.80 18.02 16.64
C ASN A 253 -32.51 18.82 16.43
N VAL A 254 -31.68 18.36 15.49
CA VAL A 254 -30.45 19.04 15.07
C VAL A 254 -30.71 19.74 13.73
N ARG A 255 -30.33 21.02 13.65
CA ARG A 255 -30.37 21.82 12.43
C ARG A 255 -28.98 22.35 12.16
N VAL A 256 -28.49 22.13 10.94
CA VAL A 256 -27.21 22.69 10.47
C VAL A 256 -27.52 23.43 9.19
N ARG A 257 -27.23 24.72 9.12
CA ARG A 257 -27.71 25.56 8.01
C ARG A 257 -26.76 26.67 7.58
N ASN A 258 -26.68 26.96 6.28
CA ASN A 258 -25.88 28.05 5.72
C ASN A 258 -24.39 27.98 6.15
N CYS A 259 -23.83 26.77 6.27
CA CYS A 259 -22.43 26.54 6.63
C CYS A 259 -21.59 26.28 5.37
N THR A 260 -20.31 26.65 5.40
CA THR A 260 -19.33 26.35 4.34
C THR A 260 -18.28 25.38 4.86
N LEU A 261 -18.15 24.23 4.20
CA LEU A 261 -17.19 23.18 4.53
C LEU A 261 -16.14 23.12 3.41
N LYS A 262 -14.85 23.32 3.74
CA LYS A 262 -13.79 23.56 2.75
C LYS A 262 -12.51 22.77 3.05
N GLY A 263 -12.13 21.82 2.20
CA GLY A 263 -10.92 21.00 2.44
C GLY A 263 -11.08 20.04 3.61
N THR A 264 -12.31 19.59 3.90
CA THR A 264 -12.60 18.62 4.96
C THR A 264 -12.72 17.21 4.41
N LEU A 265 -12.35 16.21 5.22
CA LEU A 265 -12.43 14.79 4.86
C LEU A 265 -13.88 14.32 4.78
N THR A 266 -14.68 14.80 5.72
CA THR A 266 -16.11 14.58 5.81
C THR A 266 -16.81 15.93 5.85
N GLY A 267 -17.98 16.02 5.23
CA GLY A 267 -18.79 17.22 5.21
C GLY A 267 -19.76 17.23 6.40
N VAL A 268 -20.96 16.68 6.19
CA VAL A 268 -21.92 16.44 7.27
C VAL A 268 -22.05 14.95 7.54
N ARG A 269 -21.89 14.54 8.80
CA ARG A 269 -21.77 13.13 9.19
C ARG A 269 -22.74 12.73 10.30
N ILE A 270 -23.25 11.50 10.22
CA ILE A 270 -23.91 10.79 11.33
C ILE A 270 -23.21 9.43 11.47
N LYS A 271 -22.68 9.13 12.66
CA LYS A 271 -21.93 7.90 12.99
C LYS A 271 -22.55 7.19 14.21
N THR A 272 -23.03 5.96 14.03
CA THR A 272 -23.53 5.10 15.12
C THR A 272 -22.84 3.74 15.13
N LEU A 273 -22.63 3.18 16.32
CA LEU A 273 -22.02 1.86 16.52
C LEU A 273 -23.05 0.75 16.28
N GLN A 274 -22.60 -0.33 15.63
CA GLN A 274 -23.38 -1.54 15.42
C GLN A 274 -23.72 -2.19 16.77
N GLY A 275 -24.97 -2.65 16.94
CA GLY A 275 -25.46 -3.20 18.22
C GLY A 275 -25.80 -2.14 19.29
N GLY A 276 -25.48 -0.87 19.04
CA GLY A 276 -25.87 0.25 19.89
C GLY A 276 -27.38 0.44 19.99
N LYS A 277 -27.86 0.96 21.11
CA LYS A 277 -29.28 1.29 21.33
C LYS A 277 -29.47 2.80 21.30
N GLY A 278 -30.64 3.27 20.88
CA GLY A 278 -30.98 4.69 20.87
C GLY A 278 -31.52 5.19 19.52
N TYR A 279 -31.39 6.49 19.24
CA TYR A 279 -31.76 7.08 17.96
C TYR A 279 -31.09 8.43 17.68
N ALA A 280 -30.85 8.68 16.39
CA ALA A 280 -30.56 10.00 15.82
C ALA A 280 -31.77 10.43 14.96
N ARG A 281 -32.54 11.45 15.36
CA ARG A 281 -33.81 11.80 14.66
C ARG A 281 -34.11 13.30 14.54
N ARG A 282 -34.95 13.67 13.57
CA ARG A 282 -35.28 15.07 13.22
C ARG A 282 -34.01 15.90 13.01
N ILE A 283 -33.10 15.38 12.18
CA ILE A 283 -31.84 16.01 11.82
C ILE A 283 -32.01 16.63 10.44
N SER A 284 -31.52 17.85 10.24
CA SER A 284 -31.64 18.59 8.98
C SER A 284 -30.35 19.34 8.66
N PHE A 285 -29.95 19.28 7.38
CA PHE A 285 -28.80 19.98 6.81
C PHE A 285 -29.31 20.82 5.63
N GLU A 286 -29.17 22.14 5.69
CA GLU A 286 -29.82 23.08 4.76
C GLU A 286 -28.82 24.12 4.24
N GLY A 287 -28.76 24.37 2.93
CA GLY A 287 -27.85 25.40 2.38
C GLY A 287 -26.37 25.19 2.72
N ILE A 288 -25.92 23.94 2.81
CA ILE A 288 -24.52 23.59 3.09
C ILE A 288 -23.70 23.73 1.81
N LYS A 289 -22.61 24.51 1.86
CA LYS A 289 -21.69 24.69 0.74
C LYS A 289 -20.44 23.86 0.94
N PHE A 290 -20.29 22.80 0.16
CA PHE A 290 -19.07 21.98 0.12
C PHE A 290 -18.06 22.56 -0.89
N GLN A 291 -16.77 22.59 -0.54
CA GLN A 291 -15.69 23.06 -1.42
C GLN A 291 -14.45 22.17 -1.24
N ALA A 292 -14.18 21.26 -2.19
CA ALA A 292 -13.14 20.23 -2.05
C ALA A 292 -13.28 19.45 -0.73
N VAL A 293 -14.35 18.67 -0.63
CA VAL A 293 -14.67 17.83 0.54
C VAL A 293 -14.76 16.39 0.05
N ASP A 294 -14.02 15.47 0.67
CA ASP A 294 -13.86 14.10 0.13
C ASP A 294 -15.17 13.30 0.25
N ASN A 295 -15.79 13.31 1.44
CA ASN A 295 -17.08 12.68 1.71
C ASN A 295 -18.14 13.73 2.15
N PRO A 296 -18.84 14.41 1.22
CA PRO A 296 -19.72 15.54 1.56
C PRO A 296 -20.87 15.21 2.52
N ILE A 297 -21.49 14.03 2.39
CA ILE A 297 -22.57 13.56 3.27
C ILE A 297 -22.26 12.10 3.61
N GLN A 298 -22.19 11.77 4.90
CA GLN A 298 -21.92 10.41 5.38
C GLN A 298 -22.91 10.02 6.48
N ILE A 299 -23.62 8.91 6.32
CA ILE A 299 -24.49 8.34 7.36
C ILE A 299 -24.10 6.88 7.51
N GLU A 300 -23.58 6.51 8.68
CA GLU A 300 -22.99 5.22 8.97
C GLU A 300 -23.58 4.63 10.25
N GLN A 301 -24.07 3.39 10.17
CA GLN A 301 -24.58 2.62 11.32
C GLN A 301 -23.63 1.51 11.82
N PHE A 302 -22.44 1.47 11.24
CA PHE A 302 -21.39 0.47 11.49
C PHE A 302 -20.09 1.10 11.99
N TYR A 303 -20.14 2.32 12.51
CA TYR A 303 -18.97 3.04 12.99
C TYR A 303 -18.34 2.28 14.16
N CYS A 304 -17.07 1.88 14.05
CA CYS A 304 -16.36 1.20 15.13
C CYS A 304 -15.04 1.92 15.45
N PRO A 305 -14.96 2.66 16.57
CA PRO A 305 -13.70 3.26 17.01
C PRO A 305 -12.81 2.19 17.66
N LEU A 306 -11.48 2.32 17.49
CA LEU A 306 -10.42 1.41 17.99
C LEU A 306 -10.36 1.17 19.52
N LYS A 307 -11.38 1.61 20.28
CA LYS A 307 -11.50 1.51 21.74
C LYS A 307 -12.72 0.72 22.24
N VAL A 308 -13.61 0.25 21.35
CA VAL A 308 -14.84 -0.45 21.75
C VAL A 308 -14.93 -1.78 20.99
N ASN A 309 -15.10 -2.89 21.73
CA ASN A 309 -15.34 -4.21 21.13
C ASN A 309 -16.72 -4.22 20.45
N CYS A 310 -16.75 -4.00 19.14
CA CYS A 310 -17.95 -4.05 18.32
C CYS A 310 -18.37 -5.51 18.08
N GLN A 311 -19.04 -6.12 19.07
CA GLN A 311 -19.56 -7.48 18.94
C GLN A 311 -20.56 -7.58 17.78
N ASN A 312 -20.23 -8.39 16.78
CA ASN A 312 -21.10 -8.73 15.65
C ASN A 312 -22.28 -9.61 16.11
N TYR A 313 -23.32 -8.98 16.69
CA TYR A 313 -24.60 -9.64 16.93
C TYR A 313 -25.29 -9.91 15.59
N GLY A 314 -25.22 -11.16 15.15
CA GLY A 314 -25.45 -11.57 13.77
C GLY A 314 -26.88 -11.48 13.24
N VAL A 315 -26.95 -11.46 11.90
CA VAL A 315 -27.64 -12.46 11.02
C VAL A 315 -29.17 -12.67 11.17
N LEU A 316 -29.84 -12.19 12.23
CA LEU A 316 -31.26 -12.47 12.48
C LEU A 316 -32.25 -11.51 11.79
N ALA A 317 -31.78 -10.41 11.18
CA ALA A 317 -32.65 -9.44 10.50
C ALA A 317 -33.02 -9.81 9.05
N TYR A 318 -32.35 -10.79 8.43
CA TYR A 318 -32.60 -11.16 7.03
C TYR A 318 -33.85 -12.04 6.81
N PHE A 319 -34.43 -12.60 7.87
CA PHE A 319 -35.51 -13.59 7.77
C PHE A 319 -36.93 -13.02 7.64
N LEU A 320 -37.15 -11.71 7.82
CA LEU A 320 -38.49 -11.10 7.80
C LEU A 320 -38.85 -10.31 6.53
N ILE A 321 -37.89 -10.08 5.62
CA ILE A 321 -38.13 -9.33 4.36
C ILE A 321 -38.28 -10.26 3.15
N LEU A 322 -37.78 -11.50 3.23
CA LEU A 322 -37.88 -12.49 2.15
C LEU A 322 -39.22 -13.26 2.11
N TRP A 323 -40.06 -13.14 3.15
CA TRP A 323 -41.34 -13.87 3.24
C TRP A 323 -42.48 -13.30 2.38
N TRP A 324 -42.30 -12.10 1.82
CA TRP A 324 -43.32 -11.42 0.99
C TRP A 324 -43.08 -11.53 -0.53
N ALA A 325 -41.92 -12.04 -0.95
CA ALA A 325 -41.47 -12.01 -2.34
C ALA A 325 -41.54 -13.36 -3.09
N PHE A 326 -42.06 -14.42 -2.46
CA PHE A 326 -42.06 -15.79 -3.02
C PHE A 326 -43.39 -16.54 -2.85
N TRP A 327 -44.53 -15.82 -2.80
CA TRP A 327 -45.86 -16.46 -2.83
C TRP A 327 -46.39 -16.72 -4.25
N GLU A 328 -45.77 -16.16 -5.29
CA GLU A 328 -46.04 -16.51 -6.70
C GLU A 328 -44.76 -16.92 -7.44
N LEU A 329 -44.47 -18.22 -7.44
CA LEU A 329 -44.22 -19.01 -8.67
C LEU A 329 -44.03 -20.48 -8.26
N SER A 330 -45.08 -21.25 -8.49
CA SER A 330 -45.26 -22.62 -8.01
C SER A 330 -44.48 -23.68 -8.79
N THR A 331 -44.27 -24.83 -8.14
CA THR A 331 -43.93 -26.15 -8.71
C THR A 331 -42.57 -26.31 -9.41
N VAL A 332 -41.65 -27.06 -8.77
CA VAL A 332 -41.41 -28.48 -9.05
C VAL A 332 -40.86 -29.17 -7.79
N ARG A 333 -41.12 -30.47 -7.65
CA ARG A 333 -40.94 -31.24 -6.41
C ARG A 333 -39.48 -31.65 -6.13
N GLY A 334 -39.13 -31.58 -4.85
CA GLY A 334 -38.39 -32.58 -4.06
C GLY A 334 -37.29 -33.43 -4.70
N ARG A 335 -36.10 -33.33 -4.11
CA ARG A 335 -35.40 -34.52 -3.59
C ARG A 335 -34.58 -34.14 -2.37
N ASP A 336 -34.74 -34.89 -1.28
CA ASP A 336 -33.80 -34.87 -0.16
C ASP A 336 -32.50 -35.53 -0.61
N ASP A 337 -31.38 -34.85 -0.44
CA ASP A 337 -30.05 -35.46 -0.48
C ASP A 337 -29.21 -34.83 0.64
N PHE A 338 -28.67 -35.69 1.51
CA PHE A 338 -27.78 -35.30 2.61
C PHE A 338 -26.52 -34.62 2.04
N TYR A 339 -26.23 -33.38 2.44
CA TYR A 339 -24.87 -32.86 2.30
C TYR A 339 -23.99 -33.47 3.40
N PRO A 340 -22.90 -34.17 3.06
CA PRO A 340 -21.95 -34.64 4.06
C PRO A 340 -21.27 -33.47 4.77
N LEU A 341 -20.78 -33.72 5.99
CA LEU A 341 -19.97 -32.76 6.75
C LEU A 341 -18.76 -32.31 5.89
N PRO A 342 -18.37 -31.03 5.93
CA PRO A 342 -17.27 -30.53 5.12
C PRO A 342 -15.95 -31.26 5.46
N PRO A 343 -15.14 -31.64 4.45
CA PRO A 343 -13.88 -32.34 4.67
C PRO A 343 -12.90 -31.45 5.44
N GLN A 344 -12.13 -32.05 6.37
CA GLN A 344 -11.31 -31.30 7.33
C GLN A 344 -10.21 -30.44 6.67
N ASP A 345 -9.77 -30.78 5.45
CA ASP A 345 -8.67 -30.11 4.74
C ASP A 345 -9.11 -29.06 3.70
N ASN A 346 -10.37 -28.60 3.72
CA ASN A 346 -10.95 -27.65 2.74
C ASN A 346 -10.63 -28.00 1.26
N THR A 347 -10.49 -29.29 0.98
CA THR A 347 -10.17 -29.85 -0.33
C THR A 347 -11.41 -30.54 -0.89
N TYR A 348 -11.76 -30.16 -2.11
CA TYR A 348 -12.99 -30.47 -2.81
C TYR A 348 -12.64 -31.27 -4.06
N ASP A 349 -12.31 -32.55 -3.87
CA ASP A 349 -12.04 -33.48 -4.96
C ASP A 349 -13.32 -33.67 -5.78
N VAL A 350 -13.25 -33.44 -7.09
CA VAL A 350 -14.41 -33.52 -8.00
C VAL A 350 -15.13 -34.87 -7.96
N THR A 351 -14.43 -35.97 -7.67
CA THR A 351 -15.02 -37.31 -7.55
C THR A 351 -15.96 -37.41 -6.34
N THR A 352 -15.67 -36.71 -5.24
CA THR A 352 -16.57 -36.63 -4.07
C THR A 352 -17.87 -35.87 -4.36
N PHE A 353 -17.90 -35.08 -5.43
CA PHE A 353 -19.09 -34.41 -5.98
C PHE A 353 -19.74 -35.18 -7.13
N GLY A 354 -19.34 -36.44 -7.35
CA GLY A 354 -19.94 -37.36 -8.31
C GLY A 354 -19.33 -37.31 -9.71
N ALA A 355 -18.11 -36.81 -9.88
CA ALA A 355 -17.37 -36.96 -11.13
C ALA A 355 -16.90 -38.41 -11.31
N VAL A 356 -17.03 -38.96 -12.52
CA VAL A 356 -16.74 -40.36 -12.84
C VAL A 356 -15.32 -40.56 -13.36
N GLY A 357 -14.76 -39.59 -14.11
CA GLY A 357 -13.35 -39.65 -14.53
C GLY A 357 -13.03 -40.71 -15.59
N ASP A 358 -14.03 -41.18 -16.33
CA ASP A 358 -13.94 -42.22 -17.37
C ASP A 358 -13.67 -41.70 -18.80
N GLY A 359 -13.69 -40.38 -19.00
CA GLY A 359 -13.55 -39.70 -20.30
C GLY A 359 -14.79 -39.77 -21.19
N ILE A 360 -15.92 -40.28 -20.69
CA ILE A 360 -17.15 -40.57 -21.44
C ILE A 360 -18.37 -39.89 -20.80
N THR A 361 -18.41 -39.80 -19.47
CA THR A 361 -19.48 -39.21 -18.67
C THR A 361 -19.26 -37.70 -18.49
N ASP A 362 -20.30 -36.87 -18.68
CA ASP A 362 -20.19 -35.41 -18.55
C ASP A 362 -20.11 -34.95 -17.08
N ASP A 363 -18.87 -34.77 -16.60
CA ASP A 363 -18.53 -34.45 -15.22
C ASP A 363 -18.77 -32.97 -14.84
N SER A 364 -19.25 -32.13 -15.77
CA SER A 364 -19.42 -30.69 -15.56
C SER A 364 -20.29 -30.34 -14.35
N LYS A 365 -21.32 -31.16 -14.07
CA LYS A 365 -22.19 -30.92 -12.91
C LYS A 365 -21.44 -31.15 -11.60
N ALA A 366 -20.57 -32.15 -11.54
CA ALA A 366 -19.74 -32.43 -10.37
C ALA A 366 -18.69 -31.33 -10.18
N PHE A 367 -17.98 -30.93 -11.24
CA PHE A 367 -17.04 -29.81 -11.24
C PHE A 367 -17.67 -28.49 -10.77
N GLY A 368 -18.86 -28.16 -11.28
CA GLY A 368 -19.60 -26.97 -10.87
C GLY A 368 -20.08 -27.02 -9.42
N SER A 369 -20.38 -28.23 -8.91
CA SER A 369 -20.78 -28.44 -7.51
C SER A 369 -19.58 -28.36 -6.56
N ALA A 370 -18.45 -28.96 -6.92
CA ALA A 370 -17.17 -28.85 -6.19
C ALA A 370 -16.69 -27.39 -6.14
N TRP A 371 -16.70 -26.69 -7.28
CA TRP A 371 -16.40 -25.24 -7.33
C TRP A 371 -17.34 -24.44 -6.45
N LYS A 372 -18.66 -24.66 -6.54
CA LYS A 372 -19.64 -23.93 -5.71
C LYS A 372 -19.40 -24.20 -4.22
N ALA A 373 -19.11 -25.44 -3.82
CA ALA A 373 -18.83 -25.79 -2.44
C ALA A 373 -17.55 -25.11 -1.92
N ALA A 374 -16.46 -25.17 -2.68
CA ALA A 374 -15.20 -24.48 -2.38
C ALA A 374 -15.40 -22.95 -2.31
N CYS A 375 -15.99 -22.36 -3.34
CA CYS A 375 -16.19 -20.92 -3.48
C CYS A 375 -17.18 -20.34 -2.45
N GLN A 376 -18.04 -21.15 -1.83
CA GLN A 376 -18.99 -20.74 -0.78
C GLN A 376 -18.55 -21.13 0.65
N GLN A 377 -17.41 -21.79 0.82
CA GLN A 377 -16.89 -22.17 2.13
C GLN A 377 -16.45 -20.94 2.95
N PHE A 378 -16.58 -21.02 4.27
CA PHE A 378 -16.06 -20.01 5.21
C PHE A 378 -14.61 -20.33 5.62
N SER A 379 -13.75 -20.61 4.64
CA SER A 379 -12.33 -20.87 4.84
C SER A 379 -11.51 -19.76 4.17
N TYR A 380 -10.31 -19.54 4.69
CA TYR A 380 -9.37 -18.58 4.10
C TYR A 380 -8.93 -19.02 2.69
N SER A 381 -8.67 -20.32 2.53
CA SER A 381 -8.35 -20.99 1.27
C SER A 381 -9.26 -22.18 1.03
N ALA A 382 -9.53 -22.50 -0.23
CA ALA A 382 -10.16 -23.75 -0.64
C ALA A 382 -9.48 -24.31 -1.89
N LYS A 383 -9.37 -25.63 -1.99
CA LYS A 383 -8.78 -26.31 -3.14
C LYS A 383 -9.82 -27.19 -3.82
N VAL A 384 -10.10 -26.96 -5.10
CA VAL A 384 -10.79 -27.93 -5.97
C VAL A 384 -9.70 -28.79 -6.61
N THR A 385 -9.82 -30.11 -6.49
CA THR A 385 -8.81 -31.05 -7.00
C THR A 385 -9.40 -31.95 -8.07
N VAL A 386 -8.71 -32.03 -9.20
CA VAL A 386 -8.97 -32.95 -10.31
C VAL A 386 -7.89 -34.04 -10.27
N PRO A 387 -8.19 -35.23 -9.71
CA PRO A 387 -7.17 -36.20 -9.32
C PRO A 387 -6.45 -36.86 -10.50
N SER A 388 -5.19 -37.25 -10.26
CA SER A 388 -4.31 -37.91 -11.24
C SER A 388 -4.85 -39.27 -11.71
N GLY A 389 -4.52 -39.64 -12.94
CA GLY A 389 -4.85 -40.97 -13.50
C GLY A 389 -6.29 -41.14 -13.98
N GLN A 390 -7.12 -40.10 -13.89
CA GLN A 390 -8.50 -40.06 -14.37
C GLN A 390 -8.66 -39.04 -15.52
N THR A 391 -9.70 -39.21 -16.34
CA THR A 391 -10.02 -38.35 -17.47
C THR A 391 -11.44 -37.80 -17.34
N PHE A 392 -11.60 -36.49 -17.17
CA PHE A 392 -12.89 -35.87 -16.89
C PHE A 392 -13.42 -35.17 -18.15
N LEU A 393 -14.54 -35.67 -18.69
CA LEU A 393 -15.15 -35.12 -19.89
C LEU A 393 -16.06 -33.94 -19.51
N LEU A 394 -15.74 -32.73 -19.97
CA LEU A 394 -16.50 -31.53 -19.60
C LEU A 394 -17.24 -30.89 -20.79
N SER A 395 -18.54 -30.70 -20.63
CA SER A 395 -19.32 -29.63 -21.27
C SER A 395 -18.79 -28.22 -20.91
N ARG A 396 -19.38 -27.18 -21.52
CA ARG A 396 -19.10 -25.78 -21.13
C ARG A 396 -19.43 -25.57 -19.67
N ILE A 397 -18.47 -25.04 -18.93
CA ILE A 397 -18.61 -24.67 -17.53
C ILE A 397 -18.08 -23.26 -17.28
N GLU A 398 -18.78 -22.54 -16.41
CA GLU A 398 -18.33 -21.26 -15.88
C GLU A 398 -18.16 -21.40 -14.36
N PHE A 399 -17.02 -20.93 -13.88
CA PHE A 399 -16.58 -20.89 -12.50
C PHE A 399 -16.64 -19.43 -12.03
N PRO A 400 -17.81 -18.96 -11.55
CA PRO A 400 -17.99 -17.57 -11.18
C PRO A 400 -17.46 -17.31 -9.77
N GLY A 401 -16.90 -16.11 -9.59
CA GLY A 401 -16.76 -15.44 -8.30
C GLY A 401 -17.74 -14.26 -8.15
N PRO A 402 -17.55 -13.39 -7.13
CA PRO A 402 -16.50 -13.49 -6.13
C PRO A 402 -16.68 -14.72 -5.23
N CYS A 403 -15.58 -15.35 -4.85
CA CYS A 403 -15.56 -16.46 -3.88
C CYS A 403 -15.37 -15.93 -2.46
N ARG A 404 -15.79 -16.73 -1.47
CA ARG A 404 -15.60 -16.43 -0.04
C ARG A 404 -14.17 -16.70 0.44
N PRO A 405 -13.51 -17.82 0.06
CA PRO A 405 -12.06 -17.92 0.18
C PRO A 405 -11.40 -16.90 -0.74
N TYR A 406 -10.36 -16.22 -0.24
CA TYR A 406 -9.55 -15.32 -1.05
C TYR A 406 -8.56 -16.12 -1.92
N ASN A 407 -7.95 -17.17 -1.37
CA ASN A 407 -7.15 -18.10 -2.16
C ASN A 407 -8.04 -19.27 -2.60
N ILE A 408 -8.37 -19.36 -3.89
CA ILE A 408 -9.02 -20.55 -4.43
C ILE A 408 -8.09 -21.24 -5.44
N THR A 409 -7.68 -22.47 -5.10
CA THR A 409 -6.82 -23.29 -5.94
C THR A 409 -7.67 -24.24 -6.76
N PHE A 410 -7.45 -24.28 -8.07
CA PHE A 410 -8.01 -25.26 -8.99
C PHE A 410 -6.85 -26.15 -9.49
N GLU A 411 -6.62 -27.25 -8.78
CA GLU A 411 -5.49 -28.15 -8.96
C GLU A 411 -5.86 -29.25 -9.96
N ILE A 412 -5.11 -29.32 -11.07
CA ILE A 412 -5.35 -30.25 -12.17
C ILE A 412 -4.18 -31.23 -12.24
N LEU A 413 -4.38 -32.44 -11.71
CA LEU A 413 -3.43 -33.56 -11.77
C LEU A 413 -3.87 -34.62 -12.80
N GLY A 414 -5.18 -34.68 -13.07
CA GLY A 414 -5.79 -35.55 -14.08
C GLY A 414 -5.81 -34.93 -15.49
N THR A 415 -6.51 -35.61 -16.39
CA THR A 415 -6.84 -35.05 -17.71
C THR A 415 -8.25 -34.44 -17.69
N ILE A 416 -8.41 -33.22 -18.17
CA ILE A 416 -9.70 -32.61 -18.51
C ILE A 416 -9.83 -32.65 -20.03
N VAL A 417 -10.91 -33.23 -20.54
CA VAL A 417 -11.11 -33.42 -21.99
C VAL A 417 -12.42 -32.81 -22.47
N ALA A 418 -12.36 -32.18 -23.64
CA ALA A 418 -13.51 -31.66 -24.35
C ALA A 418 -14.39 -32.78 -24.91
N GLN A 419 -15.72 -32.58 -24.84
CA GLN A 419 -16.68 -33.26 -25.72
C GLN A 419 -16.42 -33.04 -27.23
N PRO A 420 -16.98 -33.89 -28.11
CA PRO A 420 -16.84 -33.72 -29.56
C PRO A 420 -17.80 -32.66 -30.15
N LYS A 421 -17.44 -32.12 -31.33
CA LYS A 421 -18.19 -31.14 -32.14
C LYS A 421 -19.72 -31.26 -32.10
N SER A 422 -20.20 -32.48 -32.26
CA SER A 422 -21.61 -32.81 -32.53
C SER A 422 -22.55 -32.32 -31.42
N VAL A 423 -22.09 -32.30 -30.17
CA VAL A 423 -22.90 -31.88 -29.00
C VAL A 423 -23.06 -30.35 -28.92
N TRP A 424 -22.43 -29.59 -29.83
CA TRP A 424 -22.22 -28.15 -29.68
C TRP A 424 -22.65 -27.28 -30.86
N ALA A 425 -23.12 -27.88 -31.95
CA ALA A 425 -23.49 -27.19 -33.18
C ALA A 425 -24.45 -26.00 -33.03
N ASN A 426 -25.21 -25.94 -31.93
CA ASN A 426 -26.27 -24.93 -31.69
C ASN A 426 -25.96 -23.92 -30.56
N LYS A 427 -24.77 -23.91 -29.95
CA LYS A 427 -24.46 -23.06 -28.78
C LYS A 427 -23.83 -21.71 -29.19
N ARG A 428 -24.42 -20.58 -28.75
CA ARG A 428 -23.90 -19.20 -29.01
C ARG A 428 -22.67 -18.80 -28.16
N ALA A 429 -22.42 -19.51 -27.05
CA ALA A 429 -21.36 -19.19 -26.10
C ALA A 429 -19.96 -19.57 -26.63
N LYS A 430 -18.92 -18.86 -26.17
CA LYS A 430 -17.60 -18.78 -26.82
C LYS A 430 -16.42 -19.32 -26.01
N ASP A 431 -16.67 -19.91 -24.84
CA ASP A 431 -15.63 -20.31 -23.89
C ASP A 431 -15.99 -21.70 -23.36
N TRP A 432 -15.03 -22.63 -23.30
CA TRP A 432 -15.23 -23.97 -22.76
C TRP A 432 -15.11 -23.98 -21.23
N LEU A 433 -13.91 -23.72 -20.70
CA LEU A 433 -13.66 -23.50 -19.28
C LEU A 433 -13.52 -21.99 -19.04
N LYS A 434 -14.40 -21.40 -18.22
CA LYS A 434 -14.36 -19.96 -17.95
C LYS A 434 -14.34 -19.63 -16.46
N PHE A 435 -13.30 -18.97 -15.99
CA PHE A 435 -13.29 -18.28 -14.70
C PHE A 435 -13.75 -16.82 -14.90
N ARG A 436 -14.65 -16.33 -14.05
CA ARG A 436 -15.17 -14.96 -14.15
C ARG A 436 -15.26 -14.27 -12.79
N ALA A 437 -14.72 -13.07 -12.67
CA ALA A 437 -14.77 -12.25 -11.46
C ALA A 437 -14.25 -12.99 -10.21
N VAL A 438 -13.16 -13.74 -10.39
CA VAL A 438 -12.48 -14.48 -9.30
C VAL A 438 -11.23 -13.70 -8.91
N GLU A 439 -11.07 -13.49 -7.60
CA GLU A 439 -9.91 -12.85 -6.99
C GLU A 439 -9.05 -13.95 -6.35
N GLY A 440 -7.72 -13.90 -6.47
CA GLY A 440 -6.81 -14.84 -5.82
C GLY A 440 -6.92 -16.29 -6.31
N LEU A 441 -7.03 -16.47 -7.64
CA LEU A 441 -7.20 -17.77 -8.28
C LEU A 441 -5.84 -18.37 -8.70
N THR A 442 -5.50 -19.54 -8.16
CA THR A 442 -4.36 -20.36 -8.62
C THR A 442 -4.89 -21.55 -9.43
N VAL A 443 -4.52 -21.67 -10.70
CA VAL A 443 -4.81 -22.86 -11.53
C VAL A 443 -3.49 -23.58 -11.79
N VAL A 444 -3.26 -24.70 -11.09
CA VAL A 444 -1.94 -25.33 -10.99
C VAL A 444 -1.99 -26.81 -11.40
N GLY A 445 -0.94 -27.29 -12.04
CA GLY A 445 -0.69 -28.70 -12.29
C GLY A 445 0.70 -29.15 -11.85
N ASP A 446 0.91 -30.46 -11.87
CA ASP A 446 2.15 -31.16 -11.52
C ASP A 446 3.10 -31.37 -12.72
N GLY A 447 2.85 -30.67 -13.83
CA GLY A 447 3.49 -30.92 -15.12
C GLY A 447 2.93 -32.13 -15.87
N GLN A 448 1.98 -32.88 -15.32
CA GLN A 448 1.24 -33.96 -16.01
C GLN A 448 -0.22 -33.61 -16.27
N GLY A 449 -0.83 -32.78 -15.42
CA GLY A 449 -2.16 -32.21 -15.60
C GLY A 449 -2.41 -31.70 -17.03
N LEU A 450 -3.40 -32.28 -17.70
CA LEU A 450 -3.64 -32.10 -19.14
C LEU A 450 -5.02 -31.50 -19.40
N ILE A 451 -5.07 -30.44 -20.19
CA ILE A 451 -6.31 -29.85 -20.74
C ILE A 451 -6.33 -30.13 -22.25
N ASP A 452 -7.12 -31.10 -22.68
CA ASP A 452 -7.27 -31.49 -24.08
C ASP A 452 -8.56 -30.92 -24.69
N GLY A 453 -8.41 -29.99 -25.63
CA GLY A 453 -9.52 -29.34 -26.31
C GLY A 453 -10.17 -30.15 -27.43
N GLN A 454 -9.61 -31.28 -27.87
CA GLN A 454 -10.06 -32.02 -29.06
C GLN A 454 -10.27 -31.10 -30.30
N GLY A 455 -9.34 -30.16 -30.49
CA GLY A 455 -9.36 -29.01 -31.41
C GLY A 455 -9.79 -29.28 -32.85
N ASP A 456 -9.40 -30.44 -33.39
CA ASP A 456 -9.80 -30.92 -34.72
C ASP A 456 -11.33 -30.97 -34.90
N SER A 457 -12.08 -30.95 -33.79
CA SER A 457 -13.54 -31.00 -33.72
C SER A 457 -14.23 -29.70 -33.23
N TRP A 458 -13.56 -28.53 -33.26
CA TRP A 458 -14.14 -27.16 -33.08
C TRP A 458 -14.63 -26.78 -31.65
N TRP A 459 -14.37 -25.51 -31.27
CA TRP A 459 -15.08 -24.52 -30.39
C TRP A 459 -14.30 -23.19 -30.49
N ARG A 460 -14.19 -22.42 -29.39
CA ARG A 460 -13.36 -21.21 -29.28
C ARG A 460 -12.34 -21.40 -28.15
N HIS A 461 -12.29 -20.53 -27.15
CA HIS A 461 -11.23 -20.53 -26.12
C HIS A 461 -11.31 -21.80 -25.25
N ALA A 462 -10.19 -22.50 -25.06
CA ALA A 462 -10.16 -23.65 -24.15
C ALA A 462 -10.31 -23.20 -22.70
N MET A 463 -9.46 -22.28 -22.24
CA MET A 463 -9.55 -21.69 -20.90
C MET A 463 -9.56 -20.15 -20.98
N ARG A 464 -10.55 -19.51 -20.35
CA ARG A 464 -10.68 -18.05 -20.28
C ARG A 464 -10.78 -17.54 -18.84
N PHE A 465 -10.03 -16.50 -18.55
CA PHE A 465 -10.12 -15.67 -17.35
C PHE A 465 -10.73 -14.32 -17.75
N SER A 466 -11.69 -13.82 -16.98
CA SER A 466 -12.53 -12.68 -17.35
C SER A 466 -12.86 -11.84 -16.12
N GLY A 467 -12.24 -10.67 -15.99
CA GLY A 467 -12.42 -9.83 -14.80
C GLY A 467 -11.79 -10.44 -13.54
N CYS A 468 -10.80 -11.31 -13.69
CA CYS A 468 -10.13 -12.00 -12.58
C CYS A 468 -8.81 -11.29 -12.24
N ASN A 469 -8.45 -11.16 -10.96
CA ASN A 469 -7.20 -10.50 -10.55
C ASN A 469 -6.41 -11.37 -9.58
N ASN A 470 -5.10 -11.10 -9.48
CA ASN A 470 -4.17 -11.88 -8.67
C ASN A 470 -4.24 -13.37 -9.06
N ILE A 471 -4.03 -13.66 -10.34
CA ILE A 471 -4.14 -14.99 -10.93
C ILE A 471 -2.75 -15.62 -11.04
N GLU A 472 -2.64 -16.90 -10.68
CA GLU A 472 -1.48 -17.74 -11.01
C GLU A 472 -1.93 -18.91 -11.89
N ILE A 473 -1.20 -19.17 -12.98
CA ILE A 473 -1.43 -20.32 -13.86
C ILE A 473 -0.08 -21.02 -14.10
N SER A 474 0.08 -22.26 -13.61
CA SER A 474 1.38 -22.93 -13.67
C SER A 474 1.34 -24.44 -13.79
N GLY A 475 2.36 -25.03 -14.44
CA GLY A 475 2.58 -26.49 -14.45
C GLY A 475 1.56 -27.31 -15.24
N LEU A 476 0.91 -26.75 -16.27
CA LEU A 476 -0.14 -27.42 -17.05
C LEU A 476 0.29 -27.71 -18.50
N LYS A 477 -0.18 -28.85 -19.01
CA LYS A 477 -0.15 -29.19 -20.43
C LYS A 477 -1.49 -28.81 -21.07
N TYR A 478 -1.44 -28.10 -22.19
CA TYR A 478 -2.60 -27.86 -23.04
C TYR A 478 -2.38 -28.57 -24.38
N ARG A 479 -3.37 -29.35 -24.83
CA ARG A 479 -3.32 -30.05 -26.12
C ARG A 479 -4.53 -29.68 -26.97
N ASN A 480 -4.29 -29.43 -28.25
CA ASN A 480 -5.28 -29.25 -29.30
C ASN A 480 -6.43 -28.32 -28.86
N SER A 481 -6.13 -27.08 -28.45
CA SER A 481 -7.21 -26.11 -28.26
C SER A 481 -7.93 -25.85 -29.60
N GLN A 482 -9.21 -25.52 -29.51
CA GLN A 482 -10.09 -25.33 -30.65
C GLN A 482 -10.03 -23.90 -31.23
N LYS A 483 -9.53 -22.96 -30.43
CA LYS A 483 -8.96 -21.66 -30.79
C LYS A 483 -7.78 -21.46 -29.84
N ASN A 484 -7.65 -20.31 -29.18
CA ASN A 484 -6.53 -20.08 -28.29
C ASN A 484 -6.66 -20.82 -26.95
N HIS A 485 -5.53 -21.32 -26.46
CA HIS A 485 -5.43 -22.22 -25.32
C HIS A 485 -5.80 -21.49 -24.02
N VAL A 486 -5.18 -20.33 -23.80
CA VAL A 486 -5.48 -19.43 -22.68
C VAL A 486 -5.95 -18.08 -23.19
N ALA A 487 -6.91 -17.47 -22.51
CA ALA A 487 -7.36 -16.10 -22.74
C ALA A 487 -7.42 -15.31 -21.42
N ILE A 488 -6.71 -14.18 -21.37
CA ILE A 488 -6.66 -13.25 -20.26
C ILE A 488 -7.35 -11.95 -20.68
N THR A 489 -8.51 -11.65 -20.10
CA THR A 489 -9.30 -10.47 -20.49
C THR A 489 -9.86 -9.74 -19.27
N GLU A 490 -9.71 -8.41 -19.25
CA GLU A 490 -10.14 -7.55 -18.13
C GLU A 490 -9.47 -7.93 -16.79
N CYS A 491 -8.24 -8.48 -16.83
CA CYS A 491 -7.53 -8.98 -15.67
C CYS A 491 -6.40 -8.04 -15.21
N ASN A 492 -6.11 -8.00 -13.91
CA ASN A 492 -4.95 -7.31 -13.33
C ASN A 492 -4.10 -8.27 -12.51
N ASN A 493 -2.77 -8.19 -12.65
CA ASN A 493 -1.79 -9.01 -11.94
C ASN A 493 -2.00 -10.52 -12.19
N ALA A 494 -1.53 -11.00 -13.33
CA ALA A 494 -1.56 -12.42 -13.68
C ALA A 494 -0.15 -12.95 -13.97
N SER A 495 0.22 -14.04 -13.30
CA SER A 495 1.48 -14.78 -13.49
C SER A 495 1.20 -16.10 -14.20
N ILE A 496 1.90 -16.37 -15.29
CA ILE A 496 1.71 -17.54 -16.14
C ILE A 496 3.07 -18.19 -16.41
N SER A 497 3.28 -19.42 -15.94
CA SER A 497 4.60 -20.06 -16.06
C SER A 497 4.59 -21.57 -16.21
N SER A 498 5.69 -22.14 -16.72
CA SER A 498 5.88 -23.60 -16.83
C SER A 498 4.74 -24.29 -17.57
N LEU A 499 4.22 -23.65 -18.63
CA LEU A 499 3.13 -24.19 -19.46
C LEU A 499 3.67 -24.80 -20.75
N HIS A 500 3.10 -25.94 -21.12
CA HIS A 500 3.41 -26.63 -22.38
C HIS A 500 2.15 -26.73 -23.24
N MET A 501 2.09 -25.96 -24.32
CA MET A 501 0.92 -25.87 -25.22
C MET A 501 1.27 -26.47 -26.58
N SER A 502 0.48 -27.42 -27.08
CA SER A 502 0.66 -27.99 -28.42
C SER A 502 -0.65 -28.13 -29.21
N ALA A 503 -0.58 -27.81 -30.49
CA ALA A 503 -1.65 -27.98 -31.48
C ALA A 503 -1.05 -28.26 -32.87
N PRO A 504 -1.80 -28.81 -33.84
CA PRO A 504 -1.26 -29.12 -35.17
C PRO A 504 -0.68 -27.86 -35.84
N PRO A 505 0.48 -27.90 -36.52
CA PRO A 505 1.16 -26.70 -37.05
C PRO A 505 0.41 -25.89 -38.12
N LYS A 506 -0.74 -26.40 -38.60
CA LYS A 506 -1.64 -25.74 -39.56
C LYS A 506 -3.04 -25.48 -38.98
N SER A 507 -3.22 -25.63 -37.68
CA SER A 507 -4.50 -25.39 -37.00
C SER A 507 -4.75 -23.88 -36.90
N PRO A 508 -5.86 -23.36 -37.45
CA PRO A 508 -6.09 -21.92 -37.50
C PRO A 508 -6.47 -21.37 -36.13
N ASN A 509 -5.91 -20.21 -35.77
CA ASN A 509 -6.24 -19.47 -34.55
C ASN A 509 -6.02 -20.26 -33.26
N THR A 510 -5.08 -21.21 -33.23
CA THR A 510 -4.74 -21.98 -32.02
C THR A 510 -3.75 -21.25 -31.12
N ASP A 511 -3.95 -19.94 -30.95
CA ASP A 511 -3.03 -19.05 -30.26
C ASP A 511 -2.67 -19.60 -28.86
N GLY A 512 -1.45 -19.41 -28.36
CA GLY A 512 -1.08 -19.89 -27.03
C GLY A 512 -1.81 -19.10 -25.93
N ILE A 513 -1.43 -17.84 -25.77
CA ILE A 513 -2.02 -16.90 -24.81
C ILE A 513 -2.54 -15.66 -25.54
N ASP A 514 -3.85 -15.42 -25.50
CA ASP A 514 -4.46 -14.14 -25.91
C ASP A 514 -4.61 -13.23 -24.68
N ILE A 515 -4.08 -12.02 -24.75
CA ILE A 515 -4.22 -10.97 -23.73
C ILE A 515 -5.00 -9.79 -24.33
N SER A 516 -6.01 -9.31 -23.61
CA SER A 516 -6.83 -8.15 -24.00
C SER A 516 -7.28 -7.35 -22.78
N SER A 517 -7.33 -6.02 -22.87
CA SER A 517 -7.86 -5.14 -21.82
C SER A 517 -7.31 -5.42 -20.40
N SER A 518 -6.04 -5.82 -20.28
CA SER A 518 -5.45 -6.37 -19.05
C SER A 518 -4.13 -5.70 -18.68
N THR A 519 -3.73 -5.73 -17.41
CA THR A 519 -2.51 -5.04 -16.94
C THR A 519 -1.70 -5.84 -15.93
N ASN A 520 -0.39 -5.60 -15.87
CA ASN A 520 0.57 -6.34 -15.03
C ASN A 520 0.53 -7.86 -15.32
N ILE A 521 0.92 -8.25 -16.53
CA ILE A 521 0.89 -9.64 -16.99
C ILE A 521 2.32 -10.15 -17.13
N HIS A 522 2.62 -11.26 -16.47
CA HIS A 522 3.93 -11.90 -16.49
C HIS A 522 3.81 -13.31 -17.09
N ILE A 523 4.55 -13.58 -18.16
CA ILE A 523 4.63 -14.88 -18.82
C ILE A 523 6.10 -15.30 -18.83
N ASN A 524 6.43 -16.44 -18.22
CA ASN A 524 7.80 -16.96 -18.25
C ASN A 524 7.86 -18.49 -18.38
N ASP A 525 8.98 -19.05 -18.85
CA ASP A 525 9.21 -20.51 -18.89
C ASP A 525 8.04 -21.27 -19.57
N CYS A 526 7.69 -20.89 -20.81
CA CYS A 526 6.56 -21.49 -21.53
C CYS A 526 6.97 -21.99 -22.91
N THR A 527 6.49 -23.18 -23.28
CA THR A 527 6.71 -23.79 -24.60
C THR A 527 5.40 -23.85 -25.37
N MET A 528 5.39 -23.32 -26.59
CA MET A 528 4.18 -23.18 -27.41
C MET A 528 4.43 -23.65 -28.84
N GLU A 529 3.92 -24.85 -29.14
CA GLU A 529 4.00 -25.54 -30.44
C GLU A 529 2.63 -25.46 -31.12
N THR A 530 2.29 -24.32 -31.72
CA THR A 530 0.89 -24.02 -32.14
C THR A 530 0.77 -23.72 -33.64
N GLY A 531 -0.45 -23.50 -34.13
CA GLY A 531 -0.71 -23.15 -35.53
C GLY A 531 -0.90 -21.66 -35.81
N ASP A 532 -0.94 -20.81 -34.77
CA ASP A 532 -1.13 -19.34 -34.87
C ASP A 532 -0.22 -18.60 -33.88
N ASP A 533 -0.55 -17.39 -33.42
CA ASP A 533 0.30 -16.60 -32.51
C ASP A 533 0.60 -17.35 -31.20
N CYS A 534 1.86 -17.48 -30.78
CA CYS A 534 2.19 -17.94 -29.42
C CYS A 534 1.52 -17.06 -28.37
N ILE A 535 1.72 -15.75 -28.50
CA ILE A 535 1.19 -14.74 -27.58
C ILE A 535 0.65 -13.61 -28.42
N ALA A 536 -0.64 -13.34 -28.27
CA ALA A 536 -1.35 -12.24 -28.92
C ALA A 536 -1.65 -11.14 -27.88
N ILE A 537 -1.13 -9.94 -28.10
CA ILE A 537 -1.30 -8.78 -27.20
C ILE A 537 -2.23 -7.76 -27.86
N ASN A 538 -3.49 -7.76 -27.47
CA ASN A 538 -4.56 -6.95 -28.07
C ASN A 538 -4.81 -5.64 -27.30
N GLY A 539 -5.69 -4.78 -27.82
CA GLY A 539 -5.94 -3.43 -27.29
C GLY A 539 -6.41 -3.39 -25.82
N GLY A 540 -6.11 -2.26 -25.17
CA GLY A 540 -6.38 -2.02 -23.74
C GLY A 540 -5.37 -2.68 -22.81
N THR A 541 -4.24 -3.17 -23.33
CA THR A 541 -3.28 -4.00 -22.58
C THR A 541 -2.02 -3.21 -22.24
N SER A 542 -1.54 -3.30 -20.99
CA SER A 542 -0.32 -2.59 -20.56
C SER A 542 0.53 -3.40 -19.57
N TYR A 543 1.81 -3.06 -19.44
CA TYR A 543 2.74 -3.67 -18.48
C TYR A 543 2.79 -5.20 -18.62
N VAL A 544 3.16 -5.67 -19.81
CA VAL A 544 3.32 -7.11 -20.11
C VAL A 544 4.81 -7.44 -20.17
N THR A 545 5.24 -8.44 -19.39
CA THR A 545 6.58 -9.03 -19.48
C THR A 545 6.47 -10.47 -19.97
N VAL A 546 7.20 -10.79 -21.03
CA VAL A 546 7.38 -12.14 -21.55
C VAL A 546 8.88 -12.48 -21.48
N SER A 547 9.25 -13.60 -20.87
CA SER A 547 10.63 -14.08 -20.88
C SER A 547 10.75 -15.59 -20.97
N GLU A 548 11.89 -16.12 -21.44
CA GLU A 548 12.15 -17.59 -21.41
C GLU A 548 11.05 -18.41 -22.13
N VAL A 549 10.49 -17.85 -23.22
CA VAL A 549 9.45 -18.52 -24.01
C VAL A 549 10.07 -19.18 -25.24
N ALA A 550 9.76 -20.47 -25.42
CA ALA A 550 10.04 -21.24 -26.62
C ALA A 550 8.80 -21.26 -27.52
N CYS A 551 8.90 -20.60 -28.67
CA CYS A 551 7.86 -20.45 -29.67
C CYS A 551 8.19 -21.28 -30.90
N GLY A 552 7.35 -22.23 -31.30
CA GLY A 552 7.57 -22.92 -32.56
C GLY A 552 7.02 -24.34 -32.66
N PRO A 553 6.30 -24.68 -33.75
CA PRO A 553 5.85 -23.83 -34.84
C PRO A 553 4.76 -22.82 -34.41
N GLY A 554 4.33 -21.95 -35.34
CA GLY A 554 3.29 -20.94 -35.12
C GLY A 554 3.60 -19.60 -35.79
N HIS A 555 2.87 -18.55 -35.40
CA HIS A 555 3.03 -17.18 -35.91
C HIS A 555 3.90 -16.26 -35.02
N GLY A 556 4.45 -16.78 -33.92
CA GLY A 556 5.34 -16.03 -33.02
C GLY A 556 4.60 -15.13 -32.03
N ILE A 557 5.24 -14.06 -31.56
CA ILE A 557 4.69 -13.13 -30.57
C ILE A 557 4.21 -11.88 -31.31
N SER A 558 2.93 -11.56 -31.17
CA SER A 558 2.27 -10.55 -31.99
C SER A 558 1.47 -9.55 -31.15
N ILE A 559 1.83 -8.27 -31.27
CA ILE A 559 1.03 -7.15 -30.79
C ILE A 559 -0.03 -6.81 -31.85
N GLY A 560 -1.29 -6.84 -31.46
CA GLY A 560 -2.46 -6.60 -32.31
C GLY A 560 -3.15 -7.87 -32.84
N SER A 561 -4.12 -7.75 -33.75
CA SER A 561 -4.30 -6.60 -34.66
C SER A 561 -5.03 -5.40 -34.06
N LEU A 562 -4.33 -4.27 -33.95
CA LEU A 562 -4.88 -3.04 -33.36
C LEU A 562 -5.55 -2.13 -34.41
N GLY A 563 -6.60 -1.41 -34.03
CA GLY A 563 -7.34 -0.47 -34.88
C GLY A 563 -8.40 -1.11 -35.77
N GLU A 564 -8.77 -2.38 -35.55
CA GLU A 564 -9.71 -3.11 -36.42
C GLU A 564 -11.04 -2.32 -36.55
N LYS A 565 -11.53 -2.14 -37.78
CA LYS A 565 -12.75 -1.37 -38.09
C LYS A 565 -12.71 0.11 -37.63
N GLY A 566 -11.53 0.69 -37.44
CA GLY A 566 -11.36 2.08 -37.02
C GLY A 566 -11.47 2.31 -35.52
N LYS A 567 -11.34 1.25 -34.71
CA LYS A 567 -11.29 1.35 -33.26
C LYS A 567 -10.13 2.23 -32.78
N HIS A 568 -10.33 2.78 -31.58
CA HIS A 568 -9.25 3.31 -30.76
C HIS A 568 -8.72 2.18 -29.87
N GLU A 569 -7.44 1.82 -30.03
CA GLU A 569 -6.80 0.76 -29.25
C GLU A 569 -5.42 1.19 -28.78
N GLU A 570 -5.15 0.99 -27.50
CA GLU A 570 -3.91 1.36 -26.81
C GLU A 570 -3.18 0.10 -26.32
N VAL A 571 -1.88 0.04 -26.53
CA VAL A 571 -0.96 -0.97 -25.96
C VAL A 571 0.33 -0.28 -25.53
N GLU A 572 0.80 -0.50 -24.30
CA GLU A 572 2.07 0.08 -23.85
C GLU A 572 2.85 -0.72 -22.80
N ALA A 573 4.14 -0.41 -22.67
CA ALA A 573 5.04 -1.04 -21.69
C ALA A 573 5.09 -2.56 -21.85
N ILE A 574 5.47 -3.01 -23.05
CA ILE A 574 5.61 -4.43 -23.39
C ILE A 574 7.10 -4.77 -23.44
N SER A 575 7.53 -5.79 -22.71
CA SER A 575 8.90 -6.31 -22.74
C SER A 575 8.87 -7.79 -23.09
N VAL A 576 9.60 -8.19 -24.13
CA VAL A 576 9.79 -9.57 -24.56
C VAL A 576 11.29 -9.82 -24.62
N SER A 577 11.81 -10.72 -23.77
CA SER A 577 13.25 -10.90 -23.58
C SER A 577 13.66 -12.37 -23.43
N ASN A 578 14.80 -12.79 -23.97
CA ASN A 578 15.29 -14.18 -23.82
C ASN A 578 14.28 -15.22 -24.36
N CYS A 579 13.82 -15.02 -25.61
CA CYS A 579 12.85 -15.90 -26.28
C CYS A 579 13.48 -16.60 -27.48
N THR A 580 13.09 -17.85 -27.74
CA THR A 580 13.53 -18.60 -28.93
C THR A 580 12.35 -18.88 -29.86
N PHE A 581 12.52 -18.57 -31.14
CA PHE A 581 11.53 -18.81 -32.20
C PHE A 581 12.05 -19.88 -33.17
N ASN A 582 11.41 -21.06 -33.21
CA ASN A 582 11.87 -22.22 -33.95
C ASN A 582 10.86 -22.65 -35.04
N GLY A 583 11.20 -22.47 -36.31
CA GLY A 583 10.32 -22.84 -37.43
C GLY A 583 8.99 -22.08 -37.47
N THR A 584 8.95 -20.87 -36.90
CA THR A 584 7.76 -20.00 -36.89
C THR A 584 7.63 -19.21 -38.21
N THR A 585 6.41 -18.81 -38.57
CA THR A 585 6.18 -17.97 -39.76
C THR A 585 6.46 -16.50 -39.50
N ASN A 586 6.43 -16.05 -38.25
CA ASN A 586 6.90 -14.73 -37.83
C ASN A 586 7.58 -14.85 -36.47
N GLY A 587 8.55 -13.98 -36.19
CA GLY A 587 9.16 -13.87 -34.88
C GLY A 587 8.40 -12.91 -33.98
N VAL A 588 8.88 -11.66 -33.90
CA VAL A 588 8.23 -10.56 -33.17
C VAL A 588 7.55 -9.59 -34.11
N ARG A 589 6.26 -9.35 -33.88
CA ARG A 589 5.36 -8.66 -34.82
C ARG A 589 4.50 -7.59 -34.16
N ILE A 590 4.38 -6.44 -34.80
CA ILE A 590 3.34 -5.43 -34.53
C ILE A 590 2.43 -5.35 -35.76
N LYS A 591 1.13 -5.61 -35.61
CA LYS A 591 0.13 -5.57 -36.69
C LYS A 591 -0.98 -4.56 -36.37
N THR A 592 -1.18 -3.57 -37.25
CA THR A 592 -2.25 -2.57 -37.08
C THR A 592 -3.02 -2.33 -38.38
N TRP A 593 -4.29 -1.95 -38.25
CA TRP A 593 -5.19 -1.68 -39.36
C TRP A 593 -5.15 -0.20 -39.79
N GLN A 594 -5.20 0.02 -41.11
CA GLN A 594 -5.49 1.31 -41.71
C GLN A 594 -6.87 1.82 -41.29
N GLY A 595 -6.94 3.06 -40.83
CA GLY A 595 -8.14 3.72 -40.31
C GLY A 595 -8.31 3.66 -38.79
N GLY A 596 -7.46 2.92 -38.07
CA GLY A 596 -7.48 2.87 -36.60
C GLY A 596 -7.06 4.19 -35.92
N SER A 597 -7.04 4.18 -34.60
CA SER A 597 -6.45 5.25 -33.77
C SER A 597 -5.95 4.69 -32.42
N GLY A 598 -5.23 5.50 -31.64
CA GLY A 598 -4.56 5.06 -30.40
C GLY A 598 -3.06 4.88 -30.60
N PHE A 599 -2.42 4.07 -29.75
CA PHE A 599 -0.97 3.86 -29.76
C PHE A 599 -0.54 2.42 -29.44
N ALA A 600 0.61 2.04 -29.97
CA ALA A 600 1.43 0.91 -29.53
C ALA A 600 2.82 1.48 -29.22
N ARG A 601 3.17 1.65 -27.93
CA ARG A 601 4.38 2.38 -27.53
C ARG A 601 5.15 1.78 -26.36
N ASN A 602 6.42 2.17 -26.21
CA ASN A 602 7.31 1.69 -25.15
C ASN A 602 7.36 0.15 -25.16
N ILE A 603 7.88 -0.39 -26.27
CA ILE A 603 7.91 -1.82 -26.57
C ILE A 603 9.39 -2.22 -26.72
N ASN A 604 9.82 -3.22 -25.97
CA ASN A 604 11.19 -3.72 -25.98
C ASN A 604 11.21 -5.20 -26.37
N PHE A 605 11.96 -5.53 -27.42
CA PHE A 605 12.28 -6.89 -27.84
C PHE A 605 13.79 -7.10 -27.67
N SER A 606 14.22 -7.94 -26.72
CA SER A 606 15.63 -8.16 -26.45
C SER A 606 16.05 -9.63 -26.41
N ASP A 607 17.30 -9.92 -26.74
CA ASP A 607 17.93 -11.23 -26.51
C ASP A 607 17.12 -12.38 -27.15
N ILE A 608 16.73 -12.20 -28.42
CA ILE A 608 15.84 -13.13 -29.13
C ILE A 608 16.66 -13.96 -30.11
N ASN A 609 16.47 -15.28 -30.05
CA ASN A 609 17.10 -16.23 -30.95
C ASN A 609 16.09 -16.76 -31.99
N PHE A 610 16.39 -16.58 -33.27
CA PHE A 610 15.62 -17.12 -34.38
C PHE A 610 16.27 -18.39 -34.93
N ILE A 611 15.53 -19.48 -34.99
CA ILE A 611 15.91 -20.73 -35.62
C ILE A 611 14.93 -20.95 -36.77
N ALA A 612 15.41 -20.87 -38.01
CA ALA A 612 14.61 -21.16 -39.21
C ALA A 612 13.25 -20.40 -39.28
N THR A 613 13.20 -19.14 -38.84
CA THR A 613 11.95 -18.34 -38.77
C THR A 613 11.69 -17.55 -40.07
N ASP A 614 10.51 -17.64 -40.67
CA ASP A 614 10.25 -17.02 -41.98
C ASP A 614 10.33 -15.48 -41.92
N ASN A 615 9.56 -14.81 -41.06
CA ASN A 615 9.57 -13.34 -40.97
C ASN A 615 9.95 -12.87 -39.55
N PRO A 616 11.25 -12.82 -39.18
CA PRO A 616 11.71 -12.60 -37.80
C PRO A 616 11.24 -11.30 -37.15
N VAL A 617 11.27 -10.17 -37.86
CA VAL A 617 10.96 -8.85 -37.29
C VAL A 617 10.00 -8.08 -38.19
N ILE A 618 8.81 -7.76 -37.68
CA ILE A 618 7.76 -7.09 -38.48
C ILE A 618 7.09 -5.95 -37.71
N ILE A 619 6.95 -4.80 -38.37
CA ILE A 619 5.91 -3.82 -38.09
C ILE A 619 5.08 -3.67 -39.36
N ASN A 620 3.77 -3.93 -39.29
CA ASN A 620 2.86 -3.84 -40.43
C ASN A 620 1.61 -3.03 -40.06
N GLN A 621 1.62 -1.73 -40.38
CA GLN A 621 0.45 -0.85 -40.24
C GLN A 621 -0.53 -0.94 -41.44
N PHE A 622 -0.30 -1.86 -42.38
CA PHE A 622 -1.16 -2.18 -43.51
C PHE A 622 -1.82 -3.56 -43.36
N TYR A 623 -1.98 -4.04 -42.12
CA TYR A 623 -2.53 -5.37 -41.87
C TYR A 623 -3.98 -5.48 -42.36
N CYS A 624 -4.22 -6.37 -43.33
CA CYS A 624 -5.53 -6.60 -43.93
C CYS A 624 -5.65 -8.04 -44.49
N PRO A 625 -5.86 -9.05 -43.64
CA PRO A 625 -5.71 -10.46 -44.02
C PRO A 625 -6.77 -11.02 -44.99
N HIS A 626 -7.91 -10.35 -45.18
CA HIS A 626 -9.07 -10.92 -45.88
C HIS A 626 -9.79 -9.98 -46.86
N ARG A 627 -9.25 -8.80 -47.16
CA ARG A 627 -9.84 -7.82 -48.12
C ARG A 627 -8.75 -6.97 -48.78
N THR A 628 -9.09 -6.27 -49.86
CA THR A 628 -8.38 -5.05 -50.27
C THR A 628 -8.80 -3.91 -49.33
N CYS A 629 -7.95 -3.56 -48.36
CA CYS A 629 -8.14 -2.36 -47.55
C CYS A 629 -7.72 -1.12 -48.34
N ALA A 630 -8.57 -0.10 -48.40
CA ALA A 630 -8.16 1.22 -48.86
C ALA A 630 -7.12 1.81 -47.90
N ASN A 631 -6.09 2.48 -48.44
CA ASN A 631 -5.17 3.31 -47.67
C ASN A 631 -5.98 4.44 -46.99
N LYS A 632 -5.70 4.76 -45.72
CA LYS A 632 -6.50 5.72 -44.94
C LYS A 632 -5.60 6.72 -44.23
N THR A 633 -6.15 7.89 -43.94
CA THR A 633 -5.44 9.02 -43.32
C THR A 633 -5.27 8.89 -41.80
N SER A 634 -5.49 7.70 -41.23
CA SER A 634 -5.35 7.43 -39.80
C SER A 634 -4.90 5.99 -39.55
N GLY A 635 -4.33 5.75 -38.39
CA GLY A 635 -3.86 4.45 -37.93
C GLY A 635 -3.48 4.51 -36.45
N VAL A 636 -3.23 3.36 -35.85
CA VAL A 636 -2.63 3.27 -34.51
C VAL A 636 -1.19 3.75 -34.63
N THR A 637 -0.82 4.74 -33.82
CA THR A 637 0.57 5.25 -33.77
C THR A 637 1.49 4.15 -33.23
N VAL A 638 2.68 4.00 -33.81
CA VAL A 638 3.69 3.05 -33.32
C VAL A 638 4.93 3.87 -32.96
N SER A 639 5.31 3.89 -31.69
CA SER A 639 6.46 4.66 -31.22
C SER A 639 7.31 3.93 -30.19
N ASP A 640 8.56 4.35 -30.01
CA ASP A 640 9.40 3.92 -28.90
C ASP A 640 9.53 2.38 -28.83
N VAL A 641 9.90 1.78 -29.97
CA VAL A 641 10.07 0.33 -30.13
C VAL A 641 11.56 0.02 -30.27
N ARG A 642 12.14 -0.71 -29.30
CA ARG A 642 13.54 -1.15 -29.34
C ARG A 642 13.63 -2.64 -29.68
N TYR A 643 14.57 -2.95 -30.55
CA TYR A 643 15.01 -4.29 -30.92
C TYR A 643 16.52 -4.37 -30.62
N SER A 644 16.90 -5.14 -29.60
CA SER A 644 18.28 -5.20 -29.10
C SER A 644 18.78 -6.64 -28.90
N GLY A 645 19.88 -7.05 -29.55
CA GLY A 645 20.41 -8.41 -29.36
C GLY A 645 19.54 -9.49 -30.04
N LEU A 646 19.08 -9.22 -31.26
CA LEU A 646 18.25 -10.14 -32.05
C LEU A 646 19.14 -10.94 -33.00
N ARG A 647 19.21 -12.26 -32.84
CA ARG A 647 20.19 -13.10 -33.56
C ARG A 647 19.56 -14.35 -34.17
N GLY A 648 20.18 -14.90 -35.21
CA GLY A 648 19.88 -16.26 -35.69
C GLY A 648 19.58 -16.37 -37.19
N THR A 649 18.72 -17.32 -37.56
CA THR A 649 18.46 -17.71 -38.96
C THR A 649 17.00 -17.57 -39.41
N SER A 650 16.83 -17.16 -40.66
CA SER A 650 15.56 -17.10 -41.38
C SER A 650 15.51 -18.09 -42.55
N ILE A 651 14.34 -18.70 -42.78
CA ILE A 651 14.09 -19.55 -43.97
C ILE A 651 13.68 -18.74 -45.20
N SER A 652 13.36 -17.45 -45.06
CA SER A 652 12.85 -16.66 -46.16
C SER A 652 13.95 -16.18 -47.09
N LYS A 653 13.57 -16.00 -48.36
CA LYS A 653 14.33 -15.19 -49.33
C LYS A 653 13.86 -13.73 -49.36
N ASN A 654 12.89 -13.38 -48.50
CA ASN A 654 12.33 -12.04 -48.36
C ASN A 654 13.04 -11.23 -47.25
N ALA A 655 12.47 -10.07 -46.91
CA ALA A 655 13.03 -9.18 -45.90
C ALA A 655 12.91 -9.76 -44.48
N THR A 656 14.06 -9.91 -43.82
CA THR A 656 14.17 -10.41 -42.43
C THR A 656 13.72 -9.39 -41.38
N VAL A 657 13.86 -8.10 -41.70
CA VAL A 657 13.31 -6.96 -40.97
C VAL A 657 12.37 -6.20 -41.90
N SER A 658 11.10 -6.06 -41.53
CA SER A 658 10.06 -5.49 -42.39
C SER A 658 9.22 -4.47 -41.61
N PHE A 659 9.58 -3.20 -41.71
CA PHE A 659 8.86 -2.07 -41.12
C PHE A 659 8.07 -1.34 -42.21
N ARG A 660 6.76 -1.59 -42.24
CA ARG A 660 5.81 -1.04 -43.22
C ARG A 660 4.80 -0.16 -42.51
N CYS A 661 5.12 1.12 -42.44
CA CYS A 661 4.37 2.12 -41.70
C CYS A 661 3.52 3.02 -42.62
N SER A 662 2.42 3.54 -42.10
CA SER A 662 1.44 4.37 -42.81
C SER A 662 2.08 5.69 -43.23
N GLU A 663 1.83 6.14 -44.47
CA GLU A 663 2.30 7.43 -44.98
C GLU A 663 1.82 8.61 -44.11
N THR A 664 0.61 8.53 -43.55
CA THR A 664 0.03 9.58 -42.70
C THR A 664 0.27 9.39 -41.20
N VAL A 665 0.68 8.20 -40.77
CA VAL A 665 0.95 7.87 -39.36
C VAL A 665 2.26 7.07 -39.27
N PRO A 666 3.42 7.73 -39.41
CA PRO A 666 4.72 7.07 -39.37
C PRO A 666 4.95 6.27 -38.09
N CYS A 667 5.80 5.25 -38.18
CA CYS A 667 6.43 4.68 -36.99
C CYS A 667 7.58 5.59 -36.56
N THR A 668 7.75 5.86 -35.27
CA THR A 668 8.73 6.83 -34.76
C THR A 668 9.54 6.27 -33.60
N ASN A 669 10.78 6.76 -33.41
CA ASN A 669 11.71 6.27 -32.39
C ASN A 669 11.84 4.73 -32.39
N ILE A 670 12.03 4.15 -33.59
CA ILE A 670 12.32 2.73 -33.76
C ILE A 670 13.83 2.52 -33.62
N ILE A 671 14.27 1.74 -32.64
CA ILE A 671 15.68 1.55 -32.33
C ILE A 671 16.09 0.11 -32.68
N LEU A 672 17.10 -0.03 -33.53
CA LEU A 672 17.76 -1.29 -33.88
C LEU A 672 19.20 -1.28 -33.34
N GLU A 673 19.56 -2.32 -32.61
CA GLU A 673 20.86 -2.46 -31.95
C GLU A 673 21.24 -3.94 -31.87
N ASP A 674 22.47 -4.31 -32.27
CA ASP A 674 22.93 -5.71 -32.26
C ASP A 674 21.91 -6.71 -32.89
N VAL A 675 21.51 -6.44 -34.14
CA VAL A 675 20.56 -7.30 -34.89
C VAL A 675 21.32 -8.04 -36.00
N ASP A 676 21.60 -9.33 -35.76
CA ASP A 676 22.34 -10.22 -36.67
C ASP A 676 21.48 -11.43 -37.09
N ILE A 677 20.65 -11.20 -38.12
CA ILE A 677 19.72 -12.20 -38.66
C ILE A 677 20.17 -12.58 -40.08
N ARG A 678 20.47 -13.86 -40.27
CA ARG A 678 21.06 -14.41 -41.49
C ARG A 678 20.07 -15.35 -42.20
N SER A 679 20.29 -15.63 -43.48
CA SER A 679 19.54 -16.70 -44.15
C SER A 679 20.07 -18.06 -43.69
N ILE A 680 19.20 -19.06 -43.61
CA ILE A 680 19.59 -20.46 -43.44
C ILE A 680 20.37 -20.99 -44.65
N ASP A 681 20.16 -20.39 -45.83
CA ASP A 681 20.95 -20.61 -47.04
C ASP A 681 22.07 -19.54 -47.08
N PRO A 682 23.33 -19.89 -46.81
CA PRO A 682 24.42 -18.92 -46.75
C PRO A 682 24.75 -18.29 -48.12
N THR A 683 24.14 -18.75 -49.22
CA THR A 683 24.25 -18.13 -50.54
C THR A 683 23.26 -16.97 -50.75
N VAL A 684 22.30 -16.79 -49.83
CA VAL A 684 21.26 -15.76 -49.90
C VAL A 684 21.54 -14.65 -48.89
N SER A 685 21.76 -13.43 -49.39
CA SER A 685 21.83 -12.22 -48.56
C SER A 685 20.47 -11.88 -47.96
N THR A 686 20.42 -11.58 -46.67
CA THR A 686 19.23 -11.04 -46.02
C THR A 686 19.00 -9.58 -46.40
N THR A 687 17.74 -9.14 -46.35
CA THR A 687 17.35 -7.76 -46.65
C THR A 687 16.49 -7.17 -45.53
N ALA A 688 16.43 -5.85 -45.47
CA ALA A 688 15.54 -5.09 -44.62
C ALA A 688 14.68 -4.14 -45.47
N VAL A 689 13.41 -3.96 -45.11
CA VAL A 689 12.47 -3.07 -45.79
C VAL A 689 11.92 -2.07 -44.77
N CYS A 690 12.14 -0.78 -45.01
CA CYS A 690 11.61 0.31 -44.19
C CYS A 690 10.78 1.26 -45.05
N ILE A 691 9.52 1.46 -44.69
CA ILE A 691 8.58 2.39 -45.34
C ILE A 691 7.98 3.27 -44.24
N ASN A 692 8.25 4.57 -44.29
CA ASN A 692 7.85 5.60 -43.32
C ASN A 692 8.10 5.23 -41.83
N ALA A 693 9.19 4.51 -41.57
CA ALA A 693 9.69 4.21 -40.23
C ALA A 693 10.88 5.13 -39.92
N HIS A 694 10.82 5.81 -38.78
CA HIS A 694 11.80 6.81 -38.35
C HIS A 694 12.44 6.38 -37.04
N GLY A 695 13.78 6.45 -36.96
CA GLY A 695 14.49 5.87 -35.83
C GLY A 695 15.99 5.79 -36.06
N THR A 696 16.69 5.02 -35.23
CA THR A 696 18.15 4.80 -35.31
C THR A 696 18.47 3.32 -35.45
N ALA A 697 19.43 3.01 -36.32
CA ALA A 697 20.08 1.71 -36.36
C ALA A 697 21.55 1.92 -35.99
N HIS A 698 22.01 1.23 -34.96
CA HIS A 698 23.42 1.21 -34.59
C HIS A 698 24.06 -0.03 -35.23
N GLU A 699 24.95 0.21 -36.19
CA GLU A 699 25.67 -0.87 -36.87
C GLU A 699 26.48 -1.70 -35.88
N TYR A 700 26.42 -3.02 -36.03
CA TYR A 700 27.45 -3.90 -35.53
C TYR A 700 28.73 -3.62 -36.33
N ARG A 701 29.57 -2.70 -35.85
CA ARG A 701 30.91 -2.51 -36.42
C ARG A 701 31.72 -3.78 -36.19
N TYR A 702 31.81 -4.60 -37.23
CA TYR A 702 32.89 -5.55 -37.36
C TYR A 702 34.17 -4.76 -37.66
N GLU A 703 34.76 -4.12 -36.64
CA GLU A 703 36.14 -3.70 -36.75
C GLU A 703 36.98 -4.97 -36.92
N PRO A 704 37.71 -5.13 -38.04
CA PRO A 704 38.61 -6.26 -38.18
C PRO A 704 39.64 -6.12 -37.06
N GLN A 705 39.74 -7.15 -36.21
CA GLN A 705 40.72 -7.12 -35.13
C GLN A 705 42.11 -6.83 -35.72
N PRO A 706 42.86 -5.87 -35.14
CA PRO A 706 44.27 -5.70 -35.50
C PRO A 706 44.97 -7.05 -35.41
N PRO A 707 45.93 -7.36 -36.31
CA PRO A 707 46.72 -8.58 -36.18
C PRO A 707 47.36 -8.60 -34.79
N LEU A 708 47.17 -9.70 -34.05
CA LEU A 708 47.61 -9.92 -32.67
C LEU A 708 49.07 -9.50 -32.44
N SER A 709 49.28 -8.23 -32.11
CA SER A 709 50.59 -7.63 -31.92
C SER A 709 51.03 -7.84 -30.48
N SER A 710 51.70 -8.98 -30.25
CA SER A 710 52.22 -9.47 -28.97
C SER A 710 51.16 -9.79 -27.89
N PRO A 711 51.39 -10.85 -27.08
CA PRO A 711 50.47 -11.18 -25.99
C PRO A 711 50.47 -10.07 -24.92
N PRO A 712 49.30 -9.68 -24.38
CA PRO A 712 49.26 -8.99 -23.09
C PRO A 712 50.00 -9.82 -22.03
N PRO A 713 50.55 -9.19 -20.97
CA PRO A 713 51.43 -9.86 -20.03
C PRO A 713 50.78 -11.12 -19.43
N THR A 714 51.60 -12.15 -19.21
CA THR A 714 51.22 -13.50 -18.79
C THR A 714 50.68 -13.55 -17.36
N SER A 715 49.47 -13.01 -17.17
CA SER A 715 48.72 -12.96 -15.92
C SER A 715 47.24 -12.76 -16.27
N PRO A 716 46.31 -13.63 -15.83
CA PRO A 716 44.89 -13.36 -15.98
C PRO A 716 44.53 -12.13 -15.14
N GLN A 717 44.12 -11.04 -15.79
CA GLN A 717 43.67 -9.84 -15.09
C GLN A 717 42.35 -10.15 -14.38
N THR A 718 42.41 -10.28 -13.06
CA THR A 718 41.25 -10.57 -12.20
C THR A 718 40.62 -9.30 -11.62
N THR A 719 41.22 -8.12 -11.83
CA THR A 719 40.76 -6.84 -11.28
C THR A 719 40.66 -5.78 -12.37
N PHE A 720 39.51 -5.12 -12.42
CA PHE A 720 39.08 -4.10 -13.37
C PHE A 720 38.85 -2.80 -12.58
N ASP A 721 39.87 -1.96 -12.49
CA ASP A 721 39.77 -0.68 -11.78
C ASP A 721 39.00 0.32 -12.67
N VAL A 722 37.93 0.92 -12.17
CA VAL A 722 37.07 1.84 -12.96
C VAL A 722 37.84 3.03 -13.55
N THR A 723 39.00 3.38 -12.98
CA THR A 723 39.85 4.46 -13.49
C THR A 723 40.64 4.06 -14.74
N GLU A 724 40.93 2.77 -14.95
CA GLU A 724 41.45 2.23 -16.21
C GLU A 724 40.40 2.30 -17.33
N PHE A 725 39.11 2.29 -16.96
CA PHE A 725 37.96 2.47 -17.85
C PHE A 725 37.51 3.95 -17.97
N GLY A 726 38.33 4.89 -17.49
CA GLY A 726 38.14 6.33 -17.69
C GLY A 726 37.45 7.09 -16.55
N ALA A 727 37.17 6.45 -15.40
CA ALA A 727 36.60 7.15 -14.26
C ALA A 727 37.58 8.18 -13.67
N ILE A 728 37.14 9.43 -13.57
CA ILE A 728 37.92 10.53 -13.00
C ILE A 728 37.93 10.40 -11.47
N GLY A 729 36.76 10.25 -10.86
CA GLY A 729 36.62 10.15 -9.40
C GLY A 729 36.89 11.45 -8.64
N ASP A 730 36.42 12.59 -9.17
CA ASP A 730 36.53 13.94 -8.59
C ASP A 730 35.25 14.42 -7.85
N GLY A 731 34.20 13.60 -7.83
CA GLY A 731 32.88 13.86 -7.25
C GLY A 731 32.00 14.80 -8.08
N LYS A 732 32.37 15.09 -9.33
CA LYS A 732 31.72 16.11 -10.18
C LYS A 732 31.51 15.65 -11.62
N THR A 733 32.39 14.82 -12.15
CA THR A 733 32.31 14.24 -13.49
C THR A 733 31.46 12.96 -13.44
N ASP A 734 30.56 12.77 -14.41
CA ASP A 734 29.76 11.55 -14.51
C ASP A 734 30.65 10.34 -14.86
N ASP A 735 30.91 9.51 -13.85
CA ASP A 735 31.75 8.32 -13.94
C ASP A 735 30.94 7.06 -14.36
N SER A 736 29.62 7.16 -14.59
CA SER A 736 28.76 5.99 -14.82
C SER A 736 29.19 5.11 -15.99
N LYS A 737 29.65 5.69 -17.11
CA LYS A 737 30.06 4.86 -18.27
C LYS A 737 31.32 4.04 -17.99
N ALA A 738 32.23 4.55 -17.16
CA ALA A 738 33.41 3.82 -16.74
C ALA A 738 33.07 2.65 -15.80
N PHE A 739 32.10 2.83 -14.90
CA PHE A 739 31.55 1.74 -14.09
C PHE A 739 30.84 0.69 -14.94
N GLU A 740 30.04 1.10 -15.94
CA GLU A 740 29.37 0.20 -16.88
C GLU A 740 30.40 -0.65 -17.65
N SER A 741 31.42 -0.04 -18.25
CA SER A 741 32.40 -0.78 -19.05
C SER A 741 33.39 -1.61 -18.24
N ALA A 742 33.74 -1.21 -17.00
CA ALA A 742 34.50 -2.06 -16.09
C ALA A 742 33.67 -3.31 -15.67
N TRP A 743 32.36 -3.15 -15.48
CA TRP A 743 31.45 -4.26 -15.19
C TRP A 743 31.28 -5.20 -16.39
N GLU A 744 31.06 -4.67 -17.59
CA GLU A 744 30.99 -5.45 -18.85
C GLU A 744 32.26 -6.31 -19.04
N ALA A 745 33.44 -5.71 -18.86
CA ALA A 745 34.72 -6.40 -18.97
C ALA A 745 34.89 -7.50 -17.90
N ALA A 746 34.46 -7.25 -16.66
CA ALA A 746 34.47 -8.24 -15.60
C ALA A 746 33.48 -9.41 -15.84
N CYS A 747 32.29 -9.15 -16.40
CA CYS A 747 31.29 -10.18 -16.72
C CYS A 747 31.68 -11.11 -17.87
N GLN A 748 32.52 -10.63 -18.79
CA GLN A 748 33.00 -11.38 -19.96
C GLN A 748 34.31 -12.13 -19.70
N ASN A 749 34.96 -11.91 -18.56
CA ASN A 749 36.26 -12.49 -18.22
C ASN A 749 36.15 -13.97 -17.86
N GLY A 750 36.32 -14.89 -18.81
CA GLY A 750 36.20 -16.35 -18.59
C GLY A 750 37.20 -17.03 -17.62
N SER A 751 37.89 -16.27 -16.75
CA SER A 751 38.60 -16.81 -15.58
C SER A 751 37.64 -17.07 -14.41
N GLY A 752 38.05 -17.84 -13.39
CA GLY A 752 37.14 -18.32 -12.33
C GLY A 752 36.62 -17.30 -11.30
N SER A 753 37.08 -16.05 -11.33
CA SER A 753 36.59 -14.94 -10.48
C SER A 753 37.05 -13.59 -11.01
N ALA A 754 36.18 -12.57 -11.03
CA ALA A 754 36.51 -11.21 -11.48
C ALA A 754 36.16 -10.16 -10.41
N LYS A 755 36.88 -9.04 -10.40
CA LYS A 755 36.68 -7.92 -9.47
C LYS A 755 36.54 -6.59 -10.22
N VAL A 756 35.45 -5.85 -10.00
CA VAL A 756 35.35 -4.43 -10.38
C VAL A 756 35.76 -3.60 -9.17
N SER A 757 36.72 -2.67 -9.30
CA SER A 757 37.23 -1.91 -8.15
C SER A 757 37.03 -0.40 -8.34
N ALA A 758 36.40 0.23 -7.35
CA ALA A 758 36.32 1.68 -7.20
C ALA A 758 37.36 2.11 -6.15
N PRO A 759 38.57 2.54 -6.55
CA PRO A 759 39.72 2.67 -5.65
C PRO A 759 39.57 3.76 -4.58
N SER A 760 40.30 3.57 -3.47
CA SER A 760 40.32 4.49 -2.33
C SER A 760 40.93 5.85 -2.67
N GLY A 761 40.52 6.89 -1.92
CA GLY A 761 41.00 8.27 -2.12
C GLY A 761 40.33 9.02 -3.28
N LYS A 762 39.46 8.36 -4.05
CA LYS A 762 38.60 8.97 -5.07
C LYS A 762 37.13 9.06 -4.64
N THR A 763 36.38 9.92 -5.30
CA THR A 763 34.93 10.09 -5.13
C THR A 763 34.26 10.04 -6.49
N PHE A 764 33.51 8.99 -6.77
CA PHE A 764 32.89 8.77 -8.08
C PHE A 764 31.46 9.29 -8.10
N LEU A 765 31.14 10.22 -9.02
CA LEU A 765 29.76 10.67 -9.22
C LEU A 765 29.10 9.73 -10.23
N VAL A 766 28.21 8.87 -9.74
CA VAL A 766 27.59 7.82 -10.55
C VAL A 766 26.11 8.13 -10.73
N PHE A 767 25.67 8.35 -11.96
CA PHE A 767 24.27 8.51 -12.35
C PHE A 767 23.50 7.18 -12.30
N PRO A 768 22.15 7.19 -12.39
CA PRO A 768 21.33 5.97 -12.25
C PRO A 768 21.74 4.89 -13.25
N ILE A 769 22.13 3.71 -12.75
CA ILE A 769 22.76 2.64 -13.53
C ILE A 769 22.24 1.26 -13.12
N GLN A 770 22.17 0.33 -14.09
CA GLN A 770 21.82 -1.06 -13.85
C GLN A 770 22.97 -1.98 -14.29
N PHE A 771 23.49 -2.76 -13.35
CA PHE A 771 24.47 -3.81 -13.55
C PHE A 771 23.75 -5.15 -13.75
N GLY A 772 23.83 -5.70 -14.95
CA GLY A 772 23.16 -6.95 -15.33
C GLY A 772 24.08 -8.17 -15.33
N GLY A 773 23.49 -9.35 -15.12
CA GLY A 773 24.05 -10.66 -15.50
C GLY A 773 23.22 -11.34 -16.60
N PRO A 774 23.46 -12.64 -16.87
CA PRO A 774 24.37 -13.53 -16.16
C PRO A 774 25.85 -13.23 -16.46
N CYS A 775 26.72 -13.46 -15.47
CA CYS A 775 28.16 -13.28 -15.60
C CYS A 775 28.88 -14.59 -15.28
N GLN A 776 29.93 -14.90 -16.05
CA GLN A 776 30.76 -16.09 -15.92
C GLN A 776 32.19 -15.57 -15.75
N PRO A 777 32.65 -15.24 -14.52
CA PRO A 777 32.41 -15.94 -13.25
C PRO A 777 31.65 -15.14 -12.16
N ASN A 778 31.72 -15.63 -10.91
CA ASN A 778 31.50 -14.85 -9.68
C ASN A 778 32.21 -13.48 -9.73
N ILE A 779 31.44 -12.41 -9.56
CA ILE A 779 31.96 -11.03 -9.55
C ILE A 779 32.02 -10.48 -8.13
N THR A 780 33.09 -9.74 -7.84
CA THR A 780 33.19 -8.86 -6.67
C THR A 780 33.20 -7.40 -7.10
N LEU A 781 32.28 -6.57 -6.60
CA LEU A 781 32.38 -5.13 -6.66
C LEU A 781 33.04 -4.61 -5.38
N GLU A 782 34.25 -4.06 -5.48
CA GLU A 782 34.99 -3.47 -4.37
C GLU A 782 34.76 -1.94 -4.34
N ILE A 783 34.07 -1.45 -3.31
CA ILE A 783 33.80 -0.03 -3.08
C ILE A 783 34.80 0.47 -2.02
N LEU A 784 36.00 0.83 -2.48
CA LEU A 784 37.13 1.24 -1.63
C LEU A 784 37.25 2.76 -1.49
N GLY A 785 36.74 3.50 -2.47
CA GLY A 785 36.53 4.95 -2.46
C GLY A 785 35.05 5.32 -2.29
N ASN A 786 34.73 6.61 -2.44
CA ASN A 786 33.36 7.10 -2.30
C ASN A 786 32.60 6.95 -3.63
N ILE A 787 31.32 6.61 -3.57
CA ILE A 787 30.37 6.66 -4.69
C ILE A 787 29.24 7.58 -4.24
N VAL A 788 28.94 8.63 -5.02
CA VAL A 788 27.96 9.67 -4.66
C VAL A 788 26.88 9.81 -5.72
N ALA A 789 25.62 9.92 -5.29
CA ALA A 789 24.48 10.09 -6.19
C ALA A 789 24.44 11.53 -6.72
N PRO A 790 23.95 11.78 -7.96
CA PRO A 790 23.83 13.13 -8.47
C PRO A 790 22.65 13.89 -7.84
N PRO A 791 22.71 15.24 -7.81
CA PRO A 791 21.65 16.06 -7.23
C PRO A 791 20.33 15.88 -7.99
N LYS A 792 19.20 16.08 -7.31
CA LYS A 792 17.83 15.95 -7.86
C LYS A 792 17.62 16.47 -9.29
N THR A 793 18.25 17.60 -9.65
CA THR A 793 18.12 18.23 -10.98
C THR A 793 18.75 17.44 -12.14
N ALA A 794 19.66 16.51 -11.83
CA ALA A 794 20.26 15.58 -12.79
C ALA A 794 19.37 14.36 -13.07
N TRP A 795 18.44 14.02 -12.16
CA TRP A 795 17.44 12.96 -12.32
C TRP A 795 16.29 13.40 -13.23
N LYS A 796 16.62 13.72 -14.49
CA LYS A 796 15.67 14.27 -15.47
C LYS A 796 14.68 13.25 -16.02
N ASN A 797 14.99 11.96 -15.93
CA ASN A 797 14.14 10.88 -16.42
C ASN A 797 13.29 10.31 -15.28
N LYS A 798 11.97 10.55 -15.30
CA LYS A 798 11.03 10.16 -14.21
C LYS A 798 10.83 8.63 -14.07
N SER A 799 11.45 7.84 -14.93
CA SER A 799 11.39 6.37 -14.95
C SER A 799 12.40 5.68 -14.04
N ALA A 800 13.49 6.35 -13.64
CA ALA A 800 14.52 5.78 -12.76
C ALA A 800 14.07 5.82 -11.29
N SER A 801 13.47 4.73 -10.80
CA SER A 801 13.05 4.58 -9.40
C SER A 801 14.15 4.11 -8.44
N SER A 802 15.35 3.85 -8.97
CA SER A 802 16.52 3.28 -8.29
C SER A 802 17.84 3.89 -8.77
N TRP A 803 18.86 3.95 -7.91
CA TRP A 803 20.18 4.49 -8.22
C TRP A 803 21.18 3.44 -8.73
N LEU A 804 21.59 2.50 -7.89
CA LEU A 804 22.50 1.41 -8.23
C LEU A 804 21.71 0.10 -8.20
N LYS A 805 21.41 -0.46 -9.36
CA LYS A 805 20.57 -1.67 -9.46
C LYS A 805 21.36 -2.85 -10.01
N PHE A 806 21.44 -3.94 -9.26
CA PHE A 806 22.01 -5.21 -9.68
C PHE A 806 20.88 -6.17 -10.04
N ARG A 807 20.98 -6.82 -11.20
CA ARG A 807 19.92 -7.70 -11.71
C ARG A 807 20.48 -8.99 -12.32
N ASP A 808 19.91 -10.12 -11.96
CA ASP A 808 20.20 -11.43 -12.60
C ASP A 808 21.69 -11.85 -12.47
N VAL A 809 22.34 -11.45 -11.37
CA VAL A 809 23.76 -11.73 -11.10
C VAL A 809 23.91 -12.83 -10.04
N GLU A 810 24.28 -14.03 -10.49
CA GLU A 810 24.61 -15.16 -9.62
C GLU A 810 25.99 -14.99 -8.97
N GLY A 811 26.11 -15.25 -7.66
CA GLY A 811 27.41 -15.25 -6.95
C GLY A 811 28.05 -13.87 -6.75
N LEU A 812 27.27 -12.79 -6.87
CA LEU A 812 27.75 -11.42 -6.68
C LEU A 812 28.24 -11.17 -5.25
N LYS A 813 29.42 -10.57 -5.12
CA LYS A 813 29.94 -10.00 -3.87
C LYS A 813 30.01 -8.48 -3.99
N VAL A 814 29.58 -7.74 -2.97
CA VAL A 814 29.80 -6.29 -2.87
C VAL A 814 30.54 -6.01 -1.57
N VAL A 815 31.77 -5.53 -1.67
CA VAL A 815 32.71 -5.43 -0.54
C VAL A 815 33.17 -3.99 -0.36
N GLY A 816 32.94 -3.44 0.82
CA GLY A 816 33.47 -2.15 1.24
C GLY A 816 34.70 -2.28 2.12
N ASN A 817 35.26 -1.13 2.49
CA ASN A 817 36.31 -0.99 3.50
C ASN A 817 35.96 0.17 4.46
N ASP A 818 36.89 0.51 5.35
CA ASP A 818 36.68 1.61 6.30
C ASP A 818 36.70 3.02 5.71
N GLN A 819 37.09 3.19 4.45
CA GLN A 819 37.25 4.49 3.78
C GLN A 819 36.15 4.79 2.76
N GLY A 820 35.64 3.75 2.07
CA GLY A 820 34.65 3.87 1.03
C GLY A 820 33.25 4.18 1.58
N LEU A 821 32.54 5.05 0.87
CA LEU A 821 31.24 5.59 1.26
C LEU A 821 30.28 5.57 0.07
N VAL A 822 29.10 4.99 0.24
CA VAL A 822 27.98 5.16 -0.69
C VAL A 822 27.08 6.27 -0.14
N ASP A 823 27.07 7.46 -0.75
CA ASP A 823 26.24 8.60 -0.32
C ASP A 823 25.11 8.88 -1.32
N GLY A 824 23.87 8.64 -0.89
CA GLY A 824 22.67 8.83 -1.71
C GLY A 824 22.23 10.30 -1.89
N GLN A 825 22.87 11.26 -1.22
CA GLN A 825 22.54 12.70 -1.26
C GLN A 825 21.03 13.01 -1.11
N GLY A 826 20.36 12.27 -0.22
CA GLY A 826 18.91 12.13 -0.20
C GLY A 826 18.09 13.30 0.34
N HIS A 827 18.71 14.28 1.01
CA HIS A 827 18.02 15.39 1.70
C HIS A 827 17.08 16.25 0.81
N SER A 828 17.10 16.09 -0.52
CA SER A 828 16.29 16.89 -1.45
C SER A 828 15.24 16.11 -2.27
N TRP A 829 15.19 14.77 -2.24
CA TRP A 829 14.41 13.98 -3.20
C TRP A 829 14.22 12.50 -2.78
N TRP A 830 13.44 11.71 -3.55
CA TRP A 830 13.04 10.34 -3.20
C TRP A 830 13.27 9.33 -4.35
N ALA A 831 14.23 8.42 -4.18
CA ALA A 831 14.44 7.20 -4.97
C ALA A 831 15.18 6.15 -4.11
N GLN A 832 15.14 4.89 -4.52
CA GLN A 832 15.83 3.80 -3.80
C GLN A 832 17.33 3.80 -4.15
N ALA A 833 18.22 3.62 -3.17
CA ALA A 833 19.66 3.68 -3.44
C ALA A 833 20.18 2.38 -4.09
N MET A 834 20.39 1.31 -3.33
CA MET A 834 20.91 0.03 -3.83
C MET A 834 19.81 -1.04 -3.89
N ILE A 835 19.57 -1.61 -5.07
CA ILE A 835 18.61 -2.71 -5.27
C ILE A 835 19.33 -3.92 -5.85
N PHE A 836 19.06 -5.10 -5.29
CA PHE A 836 19.47 -6.40 -5.81
C PHE A 836 18.22 -7.19 -6.18
N SER A 837 18.14 -7.65 -7.44
CA SER A 837 16.97 -8.32 -8.00
C SER A 837 17.37 -9.62 -8.68
N ARG A 838 16.97 -10.75 -8.10
CA ARG A 838 17.35 -12.10 -8.57
C ARG A 838 18.87 -12.30 -8.58
N CYS A 839 19.53 -11.85 -7.51
CA CYS A 839 20.94 -12.07 -7.28
C CYS A 839 21.10 -13.20 -6.26
N ASN A 840 21.20 -14.45 -6.70
CA ASN A 840 21.38 -15.56 -5.76
C ASN A 840 22.85 -15.71 -5.36
N LYS A 841 23.10 -16.30 -4.18
CA LYS A 841 24.45 -16.41 -3.59
C LYS A 841 25.12 -15.04 -3.40
N LEU A 842 24.32 -14.01 -3.15
CA LEU A 842 24.74 -12.62 -2.97
C LEU A 842 25.44 -12.44 -1.62
N GLU A 843 26.64 -11.85 -1.62
CA GLU A 843 27.35 -11.43 -0.41
C GLU A 843 27.50 -9.90 -0.39
N ILE A 844 27.14 -9.25 0.72
CA ILE A 844 27.35 -7.80 0.92
C ILE A 844 28.10 -7.61 2.24
N MET A 845 29.29 -7.01 2.19
CA MET A 845 30.18 -6.92 3.36
C MET A 845 30.86 -5.56 3.49
N GLY A 846 31.01 -5.04 4.71
CA GLY A 846 31.93 -3.92 5.00
C GLY A 846 31.54 -2.55 4.43
N LEU A 847 30.34 -2.37 3.89
CA LEU A 847 29.90 -1.10 3.29
C LEU A 847 29.50 -0.05 4.34
N LYS A 848 29.87 1.21 4.07
CA LYS A 848 29.28 2.40 4.71
C LYS A 848 28.32 3.07 3.72
N HIS A 849 27.04 3.15 4.05
CA HIS A 849 26.00 3.73 3.19
C HIS A 849 25.25 4.82 3.95
N VAL A 850 25.21 6.04 3.42
CA VAL A 850 24.61 7.19 4.08
C VAL A 850 23.60 7.92 3.21
N ASN A 851 22.67 8.62 3.88
CA ASN A 851 21.77 9.60 3.28
C ASN A 851 21.00 9.08 2.05
N SER A 852 20.51 7.84 2.04
CA SER A 852 19.67 7.39 0.94
C SER A 852 18.42 8.28 0.80
N PRO A 853 17.99 8.62 -0.43
CA PRO A 853 16.76 9.37 -0.66
C PRO A 853 15.49 8.56 -0.34
N LYS A 854 15.63 7.24 -0.16
CA LYS A 854 14.60 6.33 0.33
C LYS A 854 15.30 5.13 1.00
N PHE A 855 14.89 3.90 0.74
CA PHE A 855 15.53 2.69 1.24
C PHE A 855 17.02 2.65 0.85
N HIS A 856 17.90 2.24 1.75
CA HIS A 856 19.34 2.13 1.49
C HIS A 856 19.64 0.85 0.69
N LEU A 857 19.31 -0.33 1.23
CA LEU A 857 19.44 -1.61 0.55
C LEU A 857 18.06 -2.26 0.34
N SER A 858 17.82 -2.82 -0.84
CA SER A 858 16.62 -3.63 -1.15
C SER A 858 17.03 -4.96 -1.78
N ILE A 859 16.72 -6.07 -1.12
CA ILE A 859 16.93 -7.44 -1.60
C ILE A 859 15.60 -7.98 -2.11
N THR A 860 15.53 -8.31 -3.40
CA THR A 860 14.29 -8.68 -4.09
C THR A 860 14.48 -9.96 -4.91
N GLN A 861 13.51 -10.89 -4.83
CA GLN A 861 13.49 -12.13 -5.64
C GLN A 861 14.80 -12.96 -5.58
N SER A 862 15.54 -12.90 -4.47
CA SER A 862 16.90 -13.44 -4.36
C SER A 862 17.00 -14.58 -3.35
N ASN A 863 17.90 -15.54 -3.59
CA ASN A 863 18.09 -16.72 -2.74
C ASN A 863 19.53 -16.84 -2.21
N ASN A 864 19.74 -17.35 -1.00
CA ASN A 864 21.06 -17.51 -0.38
C ASN A 864 21.84 -16.18 -0.30
N THR A 865 21.25 -15.15 0.33
CA THR A 865 21.89 -13.83 0.50
C THR A 865 22.54 -13.70 1.87
N ASN A 866 23.77 -13.17 1.95
CA ASN A 866 24.49 -12.90 3.19
C ASN A 866 24.92 -11.43 3.25
N ILE A 867 24.40 -10.67 4.21
CA ILE A 867 24.75 -9.27 4.47
C ILE A 867 25.44 -9.20 5.82
N SER A 868 26.67 -8.67 5.89
CA SER A 868 27.34 -8.51 7.18
C SER A 868 28.27 -7.32 7.33
N SER A 869 28.47 -6.88 8.58
CA SER A 869 29.47 -5.85 8.92
C SER A 869 29.28 -4.52 8.17
N ILE A 870 28.03 -4.14 7.87
CA ILE A 870 27.71 -2.87 7.21
C ILE A 870 27.27 -1.79 8.21
N HIS A 871 27.51 -0.53 7.86
CA HIS A 871 27.08 0.65 8.60
C HIS A 871 26.18 1.53 7.73
N ILE A 872 24.92 1.71 8.14
CA ILE A 872 23.92 2.53 7.46
C ILE A 872 23.57 3.73 8.35
N SER A 873 23.62 4.97 7.81
CA SER A 873 23.14 6.14 8.55
C SER A 873 22.40 7.21 7.73
N ALA A 874 21.31 7.74 8.30
CA ALA A 874 20.55 8.87 7.80
C ALA A 874 19.97 9.67 8.99
N PRO A 875 19.54 10.93 8.79
CA PRO A 875 18.92 11.74 9.84
C PRO A 875 17.74 11.03 10.53
N SER A 876 17.57 11.22 11.84
CA SER A 876 16.51 10.53 12.61
C SER A 876 15.07 10.92 12.23
N ASP A 877 14.92 11.97 11.43
CA ASP A 877 13.68 12.54 10.93
C ASP A 877 13.51 12.38 9.40
N SER A 878 14.42 11.67 8.71
CA SER A 878 14.31 11.44 7.27
C SER A 878 13.23 10.38 6.93
N PRO A 879 12.20 10.71 6.15
CA PRO A 879 11.09 9.79 5.88
C PRO A 879 11.48 8.67 4.92
N ASN A 880 11.01 7.44 5.20
CA ASN A 880 11.18 6.26 4.33
C ASN A 880 12.63 5.94 3.98
N THR A 881 13.57 6.30 4.85
CA THR A 881 14.99 5.96 4.69
C THR A 881 15.30 4.58 5.28
N ASP A 882 14.51 3.58 4.93
CA ASP A 882 14.61 2.23 5.49
C ASP A 882 16.05 1.68 5.29
N GLY A 883 16.56 0.89 6.24
CA GLY A 883 17.93 0.39 6.20
C GLY A 883 18.11 -0.76 5.22
N ILE A 884 17.51 -1.91 5.53
CA ILE A 884 17.51 -3.09 4.65
C ILE A 884 16.07 -3.57 4.44
N ASP A 885 15.57 -3.47 3.22
CA ASP A 885 14.31 -4.07 2.81
C ASP A 885 14.57 -5.46 2.20
N VAL A 886 13.81 -6.46 2.61
CA VAL A 886 13.83 -7.80 2.02
C VAL A 886 12.42 -8.17 1.54
N PHE A 887 12.30 -8.57 0.28
CA PHE A 887 11.03 -8.82 -0.41
C PHE A 887 11.15 -10.06 -1.31
N SER A 888 10.15 -10.96 -1.29
CA SER A 888 10.12 -12.18 -2.12
C SER A 888 11.44 -12.96 -2.17
N SER A 889 12.16 -13.07 -1.05
CA SER A 889 13.54 -13.62 -1.01
C SER A 889 13.68 -14.71 0.04
N ALA A 890 14.55 -15.69 -0.22
CA ALA A 890 14.71 -16.89 0.60
C ALA A 890 16.15 -17.07 1.10
N ASN A 891 16.30 -17.75 2.24
CA ASN A 891 17.62 -18.12 2.81
C ASN A 891 18.54 -16.89 2.98
N VAL A 892 18.08 -15.89 3.73
CA VAL A 892 18.77 -14.60 3.90
C VAL A 892 19.38 -14.49 5.30
N LEU A 893 20.68 -14.18 5.38
CA LEU A 893 21.40 -13.87 6.62
C LEU A 893 21.76 -12.38 6.64
N ILE A 894 21.42 -11.69 7.73
CA ILE A 894 21.84 -10.32 8.03
C ILE A 894 22.54 -10.34 9.39
N LYS A 895 23.83 -9.97 9.46
CA LYS A 895 24.63 -10.13 10.67
C LYS A 895 25.57 -8.96 10.99
N ASN A 896 25.76 -8.61 12.26
CA ASN A 896 26.80 -7.65 12.70
C ASN A 896 26.66 -6.27 12.01
N CYS A 897 25.44 -5.74 11.89
CA CYS A 897 25.18 -4.48 11.18
C CYS A 897 24.90 -3.35 12.17
N THR A 898 25.26 -2.11 11.82
CA THR A 898 24.83 -0.90 12.55
C THR A 898 23.97 -0.05 11.63
N ILE A 899 22.73 0.24 12.02
CA ILE A 899 21.73 0.91 11.17
C ILE A 899 21.05 2.02 11.98
N GLN A 900 21.12 3.26 11.48
CA GLN A 900 20.62 4.45 12.16
C GLN A 900 19.86 5.34 11.17
N THR A 901 18.53 5.34 11.17
CA THR A 901 17.74 5.99 10.11
C THR A 901 16.48 6.68 10.67
N GLY A 902 15.68 7.32 9.81
CA GLY A 902 14.38 7.86 10.20
C GLY A 902 13.19 6.89 10.10
N ASP A 903 13.33 5.74 9.42
CA ASP A 903 12.27 4.75 9.18
C ASP A 903 12.72 3.33 9.56
N ASP A 904 12.16 2.26 8.99
CA ASP A 904 12.45 0.87 9.38
C ASP A 904 13.95 0.53 9.25
N CYS A 905 14.45 -0.15 10.27
CA CYS A 905 15.85 -0.52 10.38
C CYS A 905 16.17 -1.70 9.45
N ILE A 906 15.33 -2.72 9.56
CA ILE A 906 15.20 -3.82 8.61
C ILE A 906 13.71 -4.04 8.42
N ALA A 907 13.24 -4.04 7.18
CA ALA A 907 11.85 -4.29 6.83
C ALA A 907 11.69 -5.59 6.03
N ILE A 908 10.89 -6.51 6.55
CA ILE A 908 10.66 -7.83 5.97
C ILE A 908 9.28 -7.83 5.32
N LYS A 909 9.22 -7.81 3.99
CA LYS A 909 7.99 -7.75 3.20
C LYS A 909 7.55 -9.16 2.74
N GLY A 910 6.39 -9.26 2.12
CA GLY A 910 5.80 -10.53 1.68
C GLY A 910 6.66 -11.33 0.68
N GLY A 911 6.43 -12.64 0.65
CA GLY A 911 7.20 -13.65 -0.07
C GLY A 911 8.57 -13.97 0.56
N THR A 912 8.85 -13.51 1.79
CA THR A 912 10.17 -13.69 2.41
C THR A 912 10.19 -14.88 3.36
N SER A 913 11.13 -15.82 3.15
CA SER A 913 11.23 -17.05 3.95
C SER A 913 12.66 -17.39 4.39
N ASN A 914 12.78 -18.10 5.52
CA ASN A 914 14.04 -18.53 6.13
C ASN A 914 15.07 -17.39 6.24
N LEU A 915 14.70 -16.32 6.95
CA LEU A 915 15.53 -15.13 7.13
C LEU A 915 16.03 -15.04 8.58
N THR A 916 17.34 -14.88 8.74
CA THR A 916 18.02 -14.73 10.04
C THR A 916 18.68 -13.36 10.15
N ILE A 917 18.28 -12.59 11.16
CA ILE A 917 18.91 -11.33 11.58
C ILE A 917 19.63 -11.59 12.90
N SER A 918 20.91 -11.24 13.02
CA SER A 918 21.64 -11.37 14.28
C SER A 918 22.66 -10.27 14.53
N GLU A 919 22.92 -9.95 15.80
CA GLU A 919 23.99 -9.01 16.19
C GLU A 919 23.84 -7.60 15.53
N VAL A 920 22.60 -7.13 15.35
CA VAL A 920 22.31 -5.82 14.74
C VAL A 920 22.14 -4.75 15.81
N ASN A 921 22.91 -3.66 15.70
CA ASN A 921 22.71 -2.43 16.45
C ASN A 921 21.83 -1.48 15.61
N CYS A 922 20.67 -1.17 16.14
CA CYS A 922 19.60 -0.51 15.41
C CYS A 922 19.15 0.73 16.18
N GLY A 923 19.14 1.90 15.55
CA GLY A 923 18.54 3.08 16.17
C GLY A 923 19.35 4.38 16.03
N PRO A 924 18.69 5.55 15.88
CA PRO A 924 17.24 5.75 15.80
C PRO A 924 16.61 5.14 14.54
N GLY A 925 15.27 5.21 14.45
CA GLY A 925 14.47 4.64 13.36
C GLY A 925 13.20 3.94 13.85
N HIS A 926 12.53 3.17 13.01
CA HIS A 926 11.28 2.47 13.33
C HIS A 926 11.45 1.08 13.96
N GLY A 927 12.68 0.58 14.08
CA GLY A 927 12.99 -0.76 14.60
C GLY A 927 12.97 -1.83 13.52
N ILE A 928 12.89 -3.10 13.93
CA ILE A 928 12.83 -4.24 13.00
C ILE A 928 11.36 -4.59 12.75
N SER A 929 10.91 -4.47 11.51
CA SER A 929 9.49 -4.57 11.16
C SER A 929 9.22 -5.65 10.11
N ILE A 930 8.32 -6.56 10.41
CA ILE A 930 7.66 -7.40 9.41
C ILE A 930 6.47 -6.61 8.85
N GLY A 931 6.48 -6.35 7.55
CA GLY A 931 5.41 -5.71 6.78
C GLY A 931 5.71 -4.30 6.23
N SER A 932 4.69 -3.54 5.83
CA SER A 932 3.27 -3.85 6.00
C SER A 932 2.80 -4.95 5.04
N LEU A 933 2.28 -6.05 5.61
CA LEU A 933 1.76 -7.18 4.84
C LEU A 933 0.28 -6.98 4.50
N GLY A 934 -0.16 -7.46 3.35
CA GLY A 934 -1.56 -7.51 2.93
C GLY A 934 -2.15 -6.20 2.45
N GLN A 935 -1.32 -5.24 2.02
CA GLN A 935 -1.78 -3.94 1.55
C GLN A 935 -2.76 -4.09 0.38
N GLY A 936 -3.91 -3.41 0.45
CA GLY A 936 -4.94 -3.46 -0.60
C GLY A 936 -5.64 -4.81 -0.76
N GLY A 937 -5.60 -5.68 0.26
CA GLY A 937 -6.20 -7.01 0.23
C GLY A 937 -5.28 -8.12 -0.30
N LYS A 938 -4.04 -7.77 -0.66
CA LYS A 938 -3.05 -8.68 -1.24
C LYS A 938 -2.77 -9.90 -0.35
N TYR A 939 -2.45 -11.03 -0.98
CA TYR A 939 -1.75 -12.14 -0.34
C TYR A 939 -0.28 -11.78 -0.07
N ASP A 940 0.13 -11.81 1.18
CA ASP A 940 1.53 -11.73 1.60
C ASP A 940 1.85 -12.83 2.61
N GLU A 941 2.90 -13.59 2.33
CA GLU A 941 3.44 -14.59 3.26
C GLU A 941 4.83 -14.21 3.77
N VAL A 942 5.08 -14.49 5.04
CA VAL A 942 6.39 -14.36 5.69
C VAL A 942 6.57 -15.53 6.65
N GLU A 943 7.64 -16.30 6.54
CA GLU A 943 7.86 -17.43 7.44
C GLU A 943 9.32 -17.79 7.78
N ALA A 944 9.48 -18.54 8.88
CA ALA A 944 10.76 -19.01 9.39
C ALA A 944 11.75 -17.86 9.65
N ILE A 945 11.26 -16.78 10.26
CA ILE A 945 12.05 -15.58 10.58
C ILE A 945 12.70 -15.74 11.95
N ARG A 946 14.00 -15.46 12.05
CA ARG A 946 14.76 -15.47 13.31
C ARG A 946 15.47 -14.14 13.48
N VAL A 947 15.23 -13.45 14.59
CA VAL A 947 15.89 -12.19 14.96
C VAL A 947 16.51 -12.37 16.33
N SER A 948 17.83 -12.28 16.45
CA SER A 948 18.54 -12.60 17.69
C SER A 948 19.63 -11.62 18.08
N ASN A 949 19.92 -11.47 19.37
CA ASN A 949 21.08 -10.72 19.88
C ASN A 949 21.19 -9.27 19.33
N CYS A 950 20.07 -8.57 19.14
CA CYS A 950 20.03 -7.22 18.58
C CYS A 950 19.80 -6.14 19.66
N THR A 951 20.32 -4.93 19.45
CA THR A 951 20.08 -3.77 20.33
C THR A 951 19.28 -2.71 19.58
N LEU A 952 18.15 -2.26 20.14
CA LEU A 952 17.29 -1.24 19.56
C LEU A 952 17.28 0.02 20.45
N ASN A 953 17.87 1.12 19.95
CA ASN A 953 18.18 2.33 20.72
C ASN A 953 17.40 3.56 20.20
N GLY A 954 16.55 4.16 21.03
CA GLY A 954 15.77 5.37 20.68
C GLY A 954 14.67 5.19 19.61
N THR A 955 14.40 3.95 19.19
CA THR A 955 13.51 3.63 18.06
C THR A 955 12.03 3.93 18.34
N THR A 956 11.20 4.14 17.29
CA THR A 956 9.73 4.29 17.43
C THR A 956 9.09 2.99 17.91
N ASN A 957 9.51 1.86 17.34
CA ASN A 957 9.09 0.53 17.74
C ASN A 957 10.34 -0.32 18.00
N GLY A 958 10.19 -1.38 18.78
CA GLY A 958 11.23 -2.39 18.89
C GLY A 958 11.12 -3.41 17.77
N VAL A 959 10.56 -4.58 18.09
CA VAL A 959 10.19 -5.61 17.12
C VAL A 959 8.69 -5.48 16.80
N ARG A 960 8.36 -5.39 15.51
CA ARG A 960 7.00 -5.07 15.02
C ARG A 960 6.55 -6.04 13.93
N ILE A 961 5.30 -6.49 14.00
CA ILE A 961 4.56 -7.07 12.88
C ILE A 961 3.42 -6.11 12.54
N LYS A 962 3.36 -5.62 11.30
CA LYS A 962 2.32 -4.71 10.80
C LYS A 962 1.62 -5.32 9.59
N THR A 963 0.29 -5.46 9.66
CA THR A 963 -0.53 -6.01 8.56
C THR A 963 -1.77 -5.16 8.36
N TRP A 964 -2.23 -5.03 7.12
CA TRP A 964 -3.41 -4.25 6.77
C TRP A 964 -4.69 -5.07 7.00
N GLN A 965 -5.74 -4.40 7.47
CA GLN A 965 -7.10 -4.94 7.36
C GLN A 965 -7.49 -5.12 5.89
N GLY A 966 -8.21 -6.19 5.59
CA GLY A 966 -8.49 -6.62 4.22
C GLY A 966 -7.45 -7.59 3.68
N GLY A 967 -6.20 -7.49 4.16
CA GLY A 967 -5.07 -8.29 3.72
C GLY A 967 -5.24 -9.80 3.93
N SER A 968 -4.36 -10.57 3.31
CA SER A 968 -4.51 -12.01 3.20
C SER A 968 -3.14 -12.72 3.22
N GLY A 969 -3.08 -14.00 3.60
CA GLY A 969 -1.84 -14.76 3.77
C GLY A 969 -1.44 -14.99 5.23
N PHE A 970 -0.14 -15.18 5.51
CA PHE A 970 0.35 -15.50 6.85
C PHE A 970 1.70 -14.86 7.21
N ALA A 971 1.90 -14.61 8.50
CA ALA A 971 3.20 -14.32 9.11
C ALA A 971 3.42 -15.34 10.23
N ARG A 972 4.24 -16.39 9.99
CA ARG A 972 4.33 -17.56 10.89
C ARG A 972 5.74 -18.06 11.17
N ASN A 973 5.91 -18.79 12.28
CA ASN A 973 7.18 -19.35 12.71
C ASN A 973 8.26 -18.24 12.83
N ILE A 974 7.97 -17.26 13.70
CA ILE A 974 8.77 -16.04 13.87
C ILE A 974 9.35 -16.04 15.28
N HIS A 975 10.66 -15.89 15.41
CA HIS A 975 11.38 -15.96 16.69
C HIS A 975 12.18 -14.69 16.92
N PHE A 976 11.83 -13.92 17.94
CA PHE A 976 12.61 -12.80 18.46
C PHE A 976 13.30 -13.24 19.76
N SER A 977 14.63 -13.25 19.81
CA SER A 977 15.38 -13.71 20.97
C SER A 977 16.51 -12.76 21.41
N ASN A 978 16.75 -12.64 22.72
CA ASN A 978 17.86 -11.86 23.30
C ASN A 978 17.95 -10.42 22.73
N ILE A 979 16.82 -9.71 22.68
CA ILE A 979 16.76 -8.34 22.13
C ILE A 979 16.84 -7.33 23.28
N SER A 980 17.74 -6.35 23.15
CA SER A 980 17.91 -5.26 24.11
C SER A 980 17.24 -3.97 23.64
N PHE A 981 16.46 -3.31 24.50
CA PHE A 981 15.79 -2.04 24.23
C PHE A 981 16.39 -0.91 25.07
N VAL A 982 16.96 0.11 24.42
CA VAL A 982 17.50 1.30 25.08
C VAL A 982 16.60 2.48 24.71
N ALA A 983 15.72 2.90 25.63
CA ALA A 983 14.76 3.98 25.39
C ALA A 983 13.95 3.84 24.07
N ALA A 984 13.60 2.61 23.68
CA ALA A 984 12.68 2.38 22.57
C ALA A 984 11.26 2.79 22.98
N ASN A 985 10.43 3.31 22.06
CA ASN A 985 9.12 3.85 22.46
C ASN A 985 8.06 2.76 22.63
N ARG A 986 7.84 1.91 21.63
CA ARG A 986 6.94 0.75 21.70
C ARG A 986 7.69 -0.56 21.41
N PRO A 987 8.33 -1.19 22.42
CA PRO A 987 9.26 -2.29 22.21
C PRO A 987 8.72 -3.55 21.52
N VAL A 988 7.45 -3.93 21.73
CA VAL A 988 6.88 -5.15 21.13
C VAL A 988 5.49 -4.85 20.57
N ILE A 989 5.31 -5.08 19.26
CA ILE A 989 4.05 -4.77 18.56
C ILE A 989 3.64 -5.90 17.60
N ILE A 990 2.38 -6.31 17.67
CA ILE A 990 1.63 -6.84 16.54
C ILE A 990 0.45 -5.90 16.30
N ASP A 991 0.32 -5.42 15.07
CA ASP A 991 -0.71 -4.49 14.62
C ASP A 991 -1.30 -5.00 13.30
N GLN A 992 -2.43 -5.72 13.39
CA GLN A 992 -3.22 -6.13 12.22
C GLN A 992 -4.21 -5.05 11.74
N PHE A 993 -4.17 -3.85 12.34
CA PHE A 993 -5.02 -2.70 12.01
C PHE A 993 -4.22 -1.59 11.31
N TYR A 994 -3.07 -1.93 10.72
CA TYR A 994 -2.11 -0.96 10.20
C TYR A 994 -2.72 -0.14 9.05
N CYS A 995 -2.88 1.17 9.27
CA CYS A 995 -3.51 2.10 8.34
C CYS A 995 -2.80 3.48 8.40
N PRO A 996 -1.65 3.66 7.72
CA PRO A 996 -0.82 4.88 7.82
C PRO A 996 -1.39 6.11 7.09
N HIS A 997 -2.39 5.94 6.23
CA HIS A 997 -3.05 7.02 5.48
C HIS A 997 -4.58 6.87 5.59
N LYS A 998 -5.32 7.99 5.48
CA LYS A 998 -6.68 8.14 6.02
C LYS A 998 -7.72 7.12 5.49
N GLN A 999 -8.60 6.69 6.41
CA GLN A 999 -9.79 5.84 6.20
C GLN A 999 -9.57 4.52 5.45
N CYS A 1000 -8.98 3.54 6.14
CA CYS A 1000 -9.20 2.14 5.80
C CYS A 1000 -10.62 1.72 6.23
N SER A 1001 -11.37 1.10 5.32
CA SER A 1001 -12.62 0.41 5.67
C SER A 1001 -12.32 -0.74 6.63
N ASN A 1002 -13.14 -0.88 7.67
CA ASN A 1002 -13.07 -2.06 8.55
C ASN A 1002 -13.39 -3.31 7.71
N GLN A 1003 -12.50 -4.31 7.75
CA GLN A 1003 -12.55 -5.47 6.87
C GLN A 1003 -12.32 -6.75 7.67
N THR A 1004 -13.02 -7.82 7.27
CA THR A 1004 -13.06 -9.11 7.98
C THR A 1004 -11.97 -10.09 7.57
N SER A 1005 -11.04 -9.70 6.71
CA SER A 1005 -9.81 -10.43 6.40
C SER A 1005 -8.58 -9.69 6.96
N GLY A 1006 -7.52 -10.45 7.21
CA GLY A 1006 -6.21 -9.96 7.62
C GLY A 1006 -5.17 -11.05 7.41
N VAL A 1007 -3.89 -10.66 7.32
CA VAL A 1007 -2.77 -11.62 7.28
C VAL A 1007 -2.71 -12.37 8.61
N LYS A 1008 -2.79 -13.70 8.58
CA LYS A 1008 -2.79 -14.54 9.79
C LYS A 1008 -1.43 -14.53 10.48
N VAL A 1009 -1.35 -13.97 11.68
CA VAL A 1009 -0.11 -13.99 12.48
C VAL A 1009 -0.15 -15.17 13.44
N SER A 1010 0.80 -16.11 13.36
CA SER A 1010 0.84 -17.25 14.29
C SER A 1010 2.25 -17.75 14.60
N GLU A 1011 2.40 -18.57 15.66
CA GLU A 1011 3.71 -19.17 16.04
C GLU A 1011 4.81 -18.10 16.21
N VAL A 1012 4.49 -17.04 16.98
CA VAL A 1012 5.41 -15.92 17.23
C VAL A 1012 5.99 -16.04 18.63
N THR A 1013 7.30 -16.24 18.73
CA THR A 1013 8.00 -16.44 20.01
C THR A 1013 8.87 -15.23 20.37
N TYR A 1014 8.73 -14.73 21.58
CA TYR A 1014 9.52 -13.65 22.17
C TYR A 1014 10.27 -14.15 23.41
N THR A 1015 11.59 -14.36 23.31
CA THR A 1015 12.40 -14.96 24.39
C THR A 1015 13.55 -14.06 24.82
N GLY A 1016 13.68 -13.74 26.11
CA GLY A 1016 14.83 -13.00 26.62
C GLY A 1016 14.90 -11.53 26.16
N LEU A 1017 13.78 -10.92 25.82
CA LEU A 1017 13.68 -9.49 25.49
C LEU A 1017 13.85 -8.64 26.75
N ARG A 1018 14.75 -7.64 26.77
CA ARG A 1018 15.00 -6.83 27.96
C ARG A 1018 15.21 -5.34 27.66
N GLY A 1019 14.94 -4.47 28.63
CA GLY A 1019 15.40 -3.07 28.57
C GLY A 1019 14.38 -2.03 29.04
N THR A 1020 14.33 -0.89 28.34
CA THR A 1020 13.57 0.30 28.76
C THR A 1020 12.67 0.87 27.66
N SER A 1021 11.48 1.28 28.07
CA SER A 1021 10.41 1.87 27.25
C SER A 1021 10.23 3.36 27.55
N THR A 1022 10.02 4.20 26.53
CA THR A 1022 9.61 5.61 26.71
C THR A 1022 8.09 5.81 26.70
N CYS A 1023 7.31 4.80 26.31
CA CYS A 1023 5.85 4.91 26.29
C CYS A 1023 5.27 4.62 27.69
N LYS A 1024 4.44 5.54 28.19
CA LYS A 1024 3.91 5.49 29.57
C LYS A 1024 2.82 4.44 29.80
N ASN A 1025 2.02 4.11 28.78
CA ASN A 1025 0.78 3.35 28.94
C ASN A 1025 0.66 2.11 28.03
N THR A 1026 1.65 1.80 27.18
CA THR A 1026 1.63 0.60 26.32
C THR A 1026 3.05 0.23 25.90
N THR A 1027 3.61 -0.83 26.47
CA THR A 1027 4.97 -1.32 26.15
C THR A 1027 4.94 -2.57 25.26
N ILE A 1028 3.97 -3.45 25.50
CA ILE A 1028 3.64 -4.60 24.65
C ILE A 1028 2.23 -4.36 24.10
N SER A 1029 2.04 -4.53 22.78
CA SER A 1029 0.76 -4.28 22.11
C SER A 1029 0.50 -5.36 21.07
N PHE A 1030 -0.43 -6.28 21.34
CA PHE A 1030 -0.95 -7.21 20.36
C PHE A 1030 -2.38 -6.80 20.00
N GLN A 1031 -2.54 -6.14 18.86
CA GLN A 1031 -3.84 -5.72 18.32
C GLN A 1031 -4.15 -6.59 17.11
N CYS A 1032 -4.99 -7.59 17.32
CA CYS A 1032 -5.34 -8.60 16.33
C CYS A 1032 -6.84 -8.56 15.98
N SER A 1033 -7.16 -8.96 14.75
CA SER A 1033 -8.53 -8.99 14.22
C SER A 1033 -9.40 -10.01 14.95
N ASP A 1034 -10.68 -9.68 15.18
CA ASP A 1034 -11.68 -10.64 15.69
C ASP A 1034 -11.86 -11.84 14.76
N THR A 1035 -11.66 -11.65 13.44
CA THR A 1035 -11.90 -12.67 12.41
C THR A 1035 -10.65 -13.43 12.00
N VAL A 1036 -9.47 -12.85 12.22
CA VAL A 1036 -8.17 -13.50 11.97
C VAL A 1036 -7.25 -13.27 13.19
N PRO A 1037 -7.58 -13.87 14.35
CA PRO A 1037 -6.85 -13.66 15.59
C PRO A 1037 -5.39 -14.09 15.46
N CYS A 1038 -4.51 -13.47 16.25
CA CYS A 1038 -3.14 -13.92 16.34
C CYS A 1038 -3.06 -15.13 17.28
N THR A 1039 -2.41 -16.23 16.89
CA THR A 1039 -2.44 -17.47 17.67
C THR A 1039 -1.06 -18.06 17.93
N ASN A 1040 -0.93 -18.86 19.00
CA ASN A 1040 0.33 -19.47 19.42
C ASN A 1040 1.45 -18.42 19.61
N ILE A 1041 1.13 -17.29 20.27
CA ILE A 1041 2.12 -16.30 20.69
C ILE A 1041 2.77 -16.80 22.00
N THR A 1042 4.09 -16.96 22.02
CA THR A 1042 4.82 -17.37 23.22
C THR A 1042 5.70 -16.22 23.71
N LEU A 1043 5.62 -15.89 25.00
CA LEU A 1043 6.57 -14.98 25.66
C LEU A 1043 7.31 -15.73 26.77
N ASN A 1044 8.63 -15.57 26.85
CA ASN A 1044 9.45 -16.21 27.86
C ASN A 1044 10.59 -15.29 28.33
N GLY A 1045 10.57 -14.85 29.58
CA GLY A 1045 11.62 -14.01 30.16
C GLY A 1045 11.74 -12.63 29.48
N VAL A 1046 10.61 -11.95 29.31
CA VAL A 1046 10.53 -10.58 28.78
C VAL A 1046 10.53 -9.59 29.95
N ASP A 1047 11.52 -8.69 30.01
CA ASP A 1047 11.71 -7.73 31.11
C ASP A 1047 11.98 -6.29 30.61
N ILE A 1048 10.90 -5.53 30.43
CA ILE A 1048 10.88 -4.20 29.84
C ILE A 1048 10.24 -3.21 30.80
N THR A 1049 11.07 -2.33 31.35
CA THR A 1049 10.71 -1.33 32.36
C THR A 1049 10.52 0.06 31.74
N SER A 1050 10.04 1.05 32.51
CA SER A 1050 9.96 2.42 32.00
C SER A 1050 11.29 3.15 32.17
N THR A 1051 11.63 4.01 31.21
CA THR A 1051 12.73 4.99 31.32
C THR A 1051 12.54 6.00 32.45
N ASP A 1052 11.31 6.16 32.97
CA ASP A 1052 11.00 6.94 34.16
C ASP A 1052 10.45 5.99 35.25
N PRO A 1053 11.21 5.70 36.32
CA PRO A 1053 10.83 4.74 37.38
C PRO A 1053 9.50 5.03 38.09
N ARG A 1054 8.91 6.21 37.89
CA ARG A 1054 7.60 6.59 38.45
C ARG A 1054 6.42 6.08 37.61
N ASN A 1055 6.65 5.60 36.39
CA ASN A 1055 5.61 5.06 35.51
C ASN A 1055 5.73 3.53 35.42
N SER A 1056 4.60 2.84 35.50
CA SER A 1056 4.49 1.40 35.22
C SER A 1056 4.44 1.13 33.72
N THR A 1057 5.16 0.11 33.23
CA THR A 1057 4.90 -0.46 31.91
C THR A 1057 3.63 -1.32 31.93
N THR A 1058 3.03 -1.55 30.77
CA THR A 1058 1.78 -2.31 30.60
C THR A 1058 1.77 -3.07 29.27
N ALA A 1059 0.98 -4.15 29.22
CA ALA A 1059 0.67 -4.89 28.01
C ALA A 1059 -0.80 -4.69 27.62
N ILE A 1060 -1.09 -4.74 26.31
CA ILE A 1060 -2.44 -4.75 25.75
C ILE A 1060 -2.53 -5.90 24.75
N CYS A 1061 -3.61 -6.68 24.83
CA CYS A 1061 -3.90 -7.81 23.97
C CYS A 1061 -5.35 -7.69 23.49
N VAL A 1062 -5.58 -7.85 22.18
CA VAL A 1062 -6.89 -7.91 21.53
C VAL A 1062 -6.82 -9.09 20.56
N ASN A 1063 -7.67 -10.10 20.75
CA ASN A 1063 -7.73 -11.33 19.94
C ASN A 1063 -6.36 -12.02 19.73
N ALA A 1064 -5.53 -12.01 20.77
CA ALA A 1064 -4.20 -12.57 20.78
C ALA A 1064 -4.15 -13.77 21.74
N TYR A 1065 -3.85 -14.94 21.19
CA TYR A 1065 -3.89 -16.23 21.88
C TYR A 1065 -2.48 -16.82 22.04
N GLY A 1066 -2.19 -17.37 23.21
CA GLY A 1066 -0.92 -18.01 23.52
C GLY A 1066 -0.57 -17.97 25.00
N THR A 1067 0.73 -18.01 25.31
CA THR A 1067 1.23 -18.20 26.68
C THR A 1067 2.37 -17.26 27.03
N ALA A 1068 2.34 -16.76 28.26
CA ALA A 1068 3.49 -16.14 28.91
C ALA A 1068 4.06 -17.13 29.94
N HIS A 1069 5.37 -17.39 29.85
CA HIS A 1069 6.12 -18.26 30.73
C HIS A 1069 7.20 -17.47 31.48
N ASN A 1070 7.47 -17.90 32.72
CA ASN A 1070 8.25 -17.14 33.70
C ASN A 1070 7.64 -15.75 33.99
N THR A 1071 8.20 -15.01 34.94
CA THR A 1071 7.73 -13.64 35.23
C THR A 1071 8.06 -12.72 34.05
N THR A 1072 7.03 -12.11 33.46
CA THR A 1072 7.19 -11.05 32.47
C THR A 1072 6.98 -9.67 33.10
N SER A 1073 7.71 -8.69 32.60
CA SER A 1073 7.60 -7.27 32.97
C SER A 1073 7.46 -6.47 31.66
N PRO A 1074 6.35 -5.75 31.43
CA PRO A 1074 5.11 -5.83 32.20
C PRO A 1074 4.48 -7.23 32.15
N PRO A 1075 3.64 -7.61 33.15
CA PRO A 1075 2.81 -8.80 33.08
C PRO A 1075 1.92 -8.78 31.83
N VAL A 1076 1.78 -9.93 31.17
CA VAL A 1076 1.02 -10.10 29.91
C VAL A 1076 -0.18 -11.02 30.12
N ASP A 1077 -0.92 -10.75 31.20
CA ASP A 1077 -2.08 -11.55 31.63
C ASP A 1077 -3.29 -11.42 30.67
N CYS A 1078 -3.20 -10.52 29.68
CA CYS A 1078 -4.22 -10.30 28.67
C CYS A 1078 -4.21 -11.32 27.51
N LEU A 1079 -3.20 -12.19 27.41
CA LEU A 1079 -3.20 -13.24 26.40
C LEU A 1079 -4.30 -14.27 26.69
N MET A 1080 -5.07 -14.57 25.66
CA MET A 1080 -6.10 -15.60 25.70
C MET A 1080 -5.46 -16.99 25.58
N LYS A 1081 -6.05 -17.99 26.22
CA LYS A 1081 -5.57 -19.39 26.17
C LYS A 1081 -6.24 -20.15 25.03
#